data_AF-A0A285D7I7-F1
#
_entry.id   AF-A0A285D7I7-F1
#
_cell.length_a   1.000
_cell.length_b   1.000
_cell.length_c   1.000
_cell.angle_alpha   90.00
_cell.angle_beta   90.00
_cell.angle_gamma   90.00
#
_symmetry.space_group_name_H-M   'P 1'
#
loop_
_entity.id
_entity.type
_entity.pdbx_description
1 polymer ?
#
loop_
_entity_poly.entity_id
_entity_poly.type
_entity_poly.pdbx_seq_one_letter_code
_entity_poly.pdbx_strand_id
1 'polypeptide(L)'
;MMRIKFKGPVAGQPFGVSSGGKSASVTEWGVGAPFAFPGAIARSALNARMNVLTLPDADAIAITSGPSAGRITVRSDKKLSLDLTEYLGTDPVTFGYRATKAGADPVDGICTVTISENTQFSWDEGKKIFTDKTRWWGKGRHYVLPVDGNNRYLVERHPISKTFHFASDGLTAAQIAALKGVSEATVTSWWLVNPANTVPGETFRFGETPEYPLSIAFLSGISDRELGKSPWLLFRRGDVFNEAPSKLAGLSRRFPTYVGAYGTGPDPVFTVVPKINIRQNVVVQDIALATADGDDPSLALNSEFVIADGIRSHRAGITMQSPGAFSRGITLRRVWQVDSYRDVPEKASVLNGVTIWDPNLNRIQGIYLSSLDGGLLEDVFIDKSGWNDGYAYDQRITAPQPPSMYSHNIYCQGSSADLTVRRTICSRGALTGFQWRAGGVMEDLVTFGSNVGVLVGGSVSFGNTLGGPFAWVSNVLITEAGQRKTTAANFALARGIDANCPWGAYDRIAIVHSNAGTPLAEFGPSGQSIKPSEGRALNVTSEVVAYSVNAAIYNWLSASLGLSGNSPDQLLPGANEALAAGRTIGAWLDQKIGVTGSDFTDVAEHFRTLDEPWTEIRALHNWMMPAYGFAAITDRTVPTTLVFRPDDQGRTPGMRADIRADWSTGDLPGTAAGDSIDLDGHRVNWSMNPANAIADLDFGGGELTLWGGTLKPTGIVSGGGRLVLDYVSDFWCDGFTSSDPWDVVVQGEGRFVNTGAFSGACNMTVRSQAQAVLAHDAASFTVPSGRVLQIDGGAEVGFDGVANGAASITIAAGATLKLRPGMVLPFAGRQIPVPSIWGSARVTFRIGSTVTGLTSGATATILDVLNDTLDNGRLVLGDITGSFVAGETLNGAAICAWKELPAQNIATVTAATPVKLVPKIGKLATGPGTGAVTPTFTCGGTLDLTGLPVGTHT
;
A
#
# COMPACT_ATOMS: atom_id res chain seq x y z
N MET A 1 -53.73 -63.73 -15.47
CA MET A 1 -53.66 -64.33 -14.11
C MET A 1 -52.31 -63.91 -13.55
N MET A 2 -52.13 -63.24 -12.41
CA MET A 2 -52.89 -63.13 -11.17
C MET A 2 -52.90 -61.66 -10.73
N ARG A 3 -54.09 -61.02 -10.64
CA ARG A 3 -54.25 -59.69 -10.03
C ARG A 3 -54.49 -59.91 -8.54
N ILE A 4 -53.55 -59.52 -7.69
CA ILE A 4 -53.75 -59.46 -6.24
C ILE A 4 -54.18 -58.02 -5.91
N LYS A 5 -55.44 -57.84 -5.48
CA LYS A 5 -55.93 -56.61 -4.83
C LYS A 5 -55.64 -56.71 -3.34
N PHE A 6 -54.86 -55.80 -2.78
CA PHE A 6 -54.82 -55.58 -1.34
C PHE A 6 -55.83 -54.49 -0.94
N LYS A 7 -56.70 -54.80 0.03
CA LYS A 7 -57.46 -53.81 0.82
C LYS A 7 -56.43 -52.97 1.59
N GLY A 8 -56.58 -51.65 1.57
CA GLY A 8 -55.57 -50.70 2.06
C GLY A 8 -55.19 -50.89 3.54
N PRO A 9 -53.96 -50.54 3.93
CA PRO A 9 -53.56 -50.53 5.34
C PRO A 9 -54.09 -49.27 6.05
N VAL A 10 -54.50 -49.46 7.30
CA VAL A 10 -54.78 -48.40 8.27
C VAL A 10 -53.45 -47.73 8.65
N ALA A 11 -53.46 -46.40 8.82
CA ALA A 11 -52.27 -45.64 9.21
C ALA A 11 -51.62 -46.21 10.49
N GLY A 12 -50.30 -46.42 10.45
CA GLY A 12 -49.50 -46.74 11.64
C GLY A 12 -49.05 -48.20 11.83
N GLN A 13 -49.23 -49.11 10.86
CA GLN A 13 -48.61 -50.45 10.95
C GLN A 13 -47.45 -50.64 9.96
N PRO A 14 -46.29 -51.19 10.40
CA PRO A 14 -45.16 -51.45 9.52
C PRO A 14 -45.44 -52.63 8.59
N PHE A 15 -45.16 -52.44 7.29
CA PHE A 15 -45.19 -53.52 6.30
C PHE A 15 -43.76 -53.83 5.83
N GLY A 16 -43.30 -55.06 6.04
CA GLY A 16 -41.99 -55.52 5.58
C GLY A 16 -42.08 -56.13 4.18
N VAL A 17 -41.29 -55.62 3.24
CA VAL A 17 -41.02 -56.31 1.97
C VAL A 17 -39.61 -56.86 2.05
N SER A 18 -39.46 -58.19 1.97
CA SER A 18 -38.15 -58.83 1.88
C SER A 18 -37.85 -59.23 0.44
N SER A 19 -36.74 -58.73 -0.10
CA SER A 19 -36.06 -59.31 -1.24
C SER A 19 -34.55 -59.26 -1.00
N GLY A 20 -33.89 -60.42 -0.99
CA GLY A 20 -32.42 -60.48 -1.01
C GLY A 20 -31.70 -60.08 0.28
N GLY A 21 -32.26 -60.39 1.46
CA GLY A 21 -31.48 -60.42 2.71
C GLY A 21 -31.03 -59.08 3.29
N LYS A 22 -31.56 -57.94 2.83
CA LYS A 22 -31.36 -56.63 3.47
C LYS A 22 -32.69 -56.07 3.97
N SER A 23 -32.78 -55.86 5.28
CA SER A 23 -33.88 -55.13 5.91
C SER A 23 -33.59 -53.63 5.81
N ALA A 24 -34.44 -52.86 5.14
CA ALA A 24 -34.45 -51.41 5.26
C ALA A 24 -35.75 -51.01 5.97
N SER A 25 -35.63 -50.36 7.13
CA SER A 25 -36.75 -49.67 7.76
C SER A 25 -36.91 -48.31 7.08
N VAL A 26 -37.97 -48.14 6.31
CA VAL A 26 -38.42 -46.82 5.84
C VAL A 26 -39.38 -46.28 6.88
N THR A 27 -38.89 -45.39 7.74
CA THR A 27 -39.75 -44.58 8.61
C THR A 27 -40.06 -43.29 7.86
N GLU A 28 -41.35 -43.09 7.58
CA GLU A 28 -42.02 -41.85 7.16
C GLU A 28 -41.97 -41.44 5.68
N TRP A 29 -43.17 -41.37 5.10
CA TRP A 29 -43.53 -40.50 3.97
C TRP A 29 -44.49 -39.44 4.50
N GLY A 30 -44.10 -38.17 4.38
CA GLY A 30 -45.02 -37.03 4.27
C GLY A 30 -45.52 -36.35 5.55
N VAL A 31 -44.65 -35.55 6.18
CA VAL A 31 -44.88 -34.12 6.49
C VAL A 31 -43.47 -33.49 6.49
N GLY A 32 -43.26 -32.33 5.85
CA GLY A 32 -41.95 -31.68 5.86
C GLY A 32 -41.43 -31.57 7.30
N ALA A 33 -40.27 -32.15 7.58
CA ALA A 33 -39.61 -31.97 8.86
C ALA A 33 -39.54 -30.46 9.14
N PRO A 34 -39.91 -30.00 10.35
CA PRO A 34 -39.77 -28.59 10.69
C PRO A 34 -38.33 -28.18 10.39
N PHE A 35 -38.18 -27.04 9.73
CA PHE A 35 -36.88 -26.40 9.52
C PHE A 35 -36.27 -26.12 10.89
N ALA A 36 -35.49 -27.07 11.39
CA ALA A 36 -34.85 -27.01 12.69
C ALA A 36 -33.35 -26.99 12.46
N PHE A 37 -32.73 -25.85 12.78
CA PHE A 37 -31.27 -25.81 12.87
C PHE A 37 -30.84 -26.66 14.06
N PRO A 38 -29.82 -27.52 13.92
CA PRO A 38 -29.15 -28.08 15.09
C PRO A 38 -28.70 -26.88 15.94
N GLY A 39 -29.06 -26.85 17.21
CA GLY A 39 -28.68 -25.78 18.13
C GLY A 39 -27.17 -25.50 18.10
N ALA A 40 -26.78 -24.27 18.47
CA ALA A 40 -25.40 -23.77 18.58
C ALA A 40 -24.42 -24.42 17.58
N ILE A 41 -24.35 -23.88 16.36
CA ILE A 41 -23.33 -24.30 15.39
C ILE A 41 -21.98 -23.81 15.91
N ALA A 42 -21.22 -24.69 16.56
CA ALA A 42 -19.83 -24.44 16.90
C ALA A 42 -19.00 -24.44 15.60
N ARG A 43 -18.48 -23.29 15.23
CA ARG A 43 -17.52 -23.12 14.12
C ARG A 43 -16.15 -22.78 14.68
N SER A 44 -15.09 -23.18 14.00
CA SER A 44 -13.73 -22.73 14.28
C SER A 44 -13.37 -21.57 13.34
N ALA A 45 -12.74 -20.53 13.87
CA ALA A 45 -12.16 -19.43 13.10
C ALA A 45 -10.72 -19.16 13.53
N LEU A 46 -9.98 -18.49 12.65
CA LEU A 46 -8.65 -17.97 12.94
C LEU A 46 -8.77 -16.49 13.30
N ASN A 47 -8.11 -16.07 14.39
CA ASN A 47 -7.96 -14.65 14.72
C ASN A 47 -7.10 -13.94 13.66
N ALA A 48 -7.15 -12.61 13.64
CA ALA A 48 -6.44 -11.77 12.68
C ALA A 48 -6.73 -12.11 11.20
N ARG A 49 -7.89 -12.71 10.88
CA ARG A 49 -8.28 -13.11 9.52
C ARG A 49 -9.76 -12.85 9.23
N MET A 50 -10.06 -12.79 7.93
CA MET A 50 -11.42 -12.85 7.42
C MET A 50 -11.82 -14.33 7.30
N ASN A 51 -12.96 -14.71 7.89
CA ASN A 51 -13.44 -16.09 7.94
C ASN A 51 -14.81 -16.18 7.24
N VAL A 52 -14.98 -17.14 6.34
CA VAL A 52 -16.27 -17.39 5.68
C VAL A 52 -16.98 -18.56 6.36
N LEU A 53 -18.21 -18.31 6.81
CA LEU A 53 -19.05 -19.28 7.49
C LEU A 53 -20.24 -19.65 6.60
N THR A 54 -20.43 -20.95 6.40
CA THR A 54 -21.61 -21.49 5.72
C THR A 54 -22.64 -21.90 6.75
N LEU A 55 -23.84 -21.29 6.67
CA LEU A 55 -25.01 -21.72 7.40
C LEU A 55 -25.76 -22.82 6.62
N PRO A 56 -26.53 -23.69 7.31
CA PRO A 56 -27.39 -24.67 6.64
C PRO A 56 -28.43 -24.01 5.71
N ASP A 57 -28.88 -24.77 4.71
CA ASP A 57 -29.74 -24.35 3.58
C ASP A 57 -30.89 -23.42 3.96
N ALA A 58 -30.71 -22.11 3.74
CA ALA A 58 -31.68 -21.04 3.97
C ALA A 58 -31.85 -20.19 2.70
N ASP A 59 -33.06 -19.67 2.50
CA ASP A 59 -33.35 -18.78 1.37
C ASP A 59 -32.93 -17.34 1.66
N ALA A 60 -33.00 -16.91 2.92
CA ALA A 60 -32.53 -15.62 3.39
C ALA A 60 -31.92 -15.73 4.80
N ILE A 61 -30.92 -14.89 5.07
CA ILE A 61 -30.25 -14.77 6.36
C ILE A 61 -30.23 -13.29 6.76
N ALA A 62 -30.52 -13.01 8.02
CA ALA A 62 -30.39 -11.68 8.61
C ALA A 62 -29.64 -11.77 9.94
N ILE A 63 -28.84 -10.75 10.25
CA ILE A 63 -28.15 -10.64 11.55
C ILE A 63 -29.11 -9.95 12.54
N THR A 64 -29.37 -10.60 13.67
CA THR A 64 -30.27 -10.07 14.71
C THR A 64 -29.51 -9.41 15.86
N SER A 65 -28.25 -9.79 16.07
CA SER A 65 -27.31 -9.11 16.95
C SER A 65 -25.89 -9.25 16.43
N GLY A 66 -25.11 -8.16 16.48
CA GLY A 66 -23.72 -8.13 16.02
C GLY A 66 -22.79 -9.02 16.86
N PRO A 67 -21.59 -9.33 16.35
CA PRO A 67 -20.64 -10.18 17.05
C PRO A 67 -20.03 -9.47 18.27
N SER A 68 -19.66 -10.25 19.29
CA SER A 68 -18.96 -9.73 20.47
C SER A 68 -17.59 -9.11 20.16
N ALA A 69 -16.97 -9.48 19.03
CA ALA A 69 -15.78 -8.87 18.48
C ALA A 69 -15.78 -8.98 16.94
N GLY A 70 -15.14 -8.02 16.26
CA GLY A 70 -15.08 -7.98 14.79
C GLY A 70 -16.39 -7.52 14.15
N ARG A 71 -16.60 -7.90 12.88
CA ARG A 71 -17.81 -7.57 12.11
C ARG A 71 -18.33 -8.81 11.38
N ILE A 72 -19.63 -8.98 11.33
CA ILE A 72 -20.29 -10.03 10.55
C ILE A 72 -21.08 -9.39 9.41
N THR A 73 -20.93 -9.93 8.21
CA THR A 73 -21.64 -9.48 7.00
C THR A 73 -22.36 -10.66 6.35
N VAL A 74 -23.60 -10.45 5.90
CA VAL A 74 -24.33 -11.42 5.08
C VAL A 74 -23.98 -11.15 3.62
N ARG A 75 -23.39 -12.14 2.96
CA ARG A 75 -23.02 -12.04 1.55
C ARG A 75 -24.22 -12.28 0.63
N SER A 76 -24.17 -11.69 -0.55
CA SER A 76 -25.09 -11.94 -1.67
C SER A 76 -25.23 -13.42 -2.05
N ASP A 77 -24.21 -14.24 -1.80
CA ASP A 77 -24.22 -15.69 -2.04
C ASP A 77 -24.75 -16.53 -0.85
N LYS A 78 -25.38 -15.86 0.13
CA LYS A 78 -25.99 -16.47 1.33
C LYS A 78 -24.98 -17.09 2.30
N LYS A 79 -23.70 -16.75 2.19
CA LYS A 79 -22.68 -17.04 3.22
C LYS A 79 -22.58 -15.89 4.21
N LEU A 80 -21.91 -16.15 5.34
CA LEU A 80 -21.54 -15.10 6.29
C LEU A 80 -20.04 -14.87 6.25
N SER A 81 -19.62 -13.61 6.29
CA SER A 81 -18.23 -13.22 6.45
C SER A 81 -18.01 -12.61 7.82
N LEU A 82 -17.19 -13.28 8.63
CA LEU A 82 -16.76 -12.82 9.93
C LEU A 82 -15.35 -12.21 9.80
N ASP A 83 -15.29 -10.89 9.84
CA ASP A 83 -14.07 -10.11 9.85
C ASP A 83 -13.49 -10.04 11.27
N LEU A 84 -12.43 -10.81 11.50
CA LEU A 84 -11.60 -10.79 12.72
C LEU A 84 -10.20 -10.24 12.44
N THR A 85 -10.00 -9.54 11.33
CA THR A 85 -8.68 -9.13 10.86
C THR A 85 -7.96 -8.19 11.83
N GLU A 86 -8.71 -7.37 12.57
CA GLU A 86 -8.21 -6.51 13.64
C GLU A 86 -8.37 -7.12 15.06
N TYR A 87 -9.02 -8.28 15.17
CA TYR A 87 -9.22 -8.97 16.45
C TYR A 87 -8.07 -9.93 16.73
N LEU A 88 -7.37 -9.69 17.83
CA LEU A 88 -6.19 -10.45 18.25
C LEU A 88 -6.45 -11.42 19.40
N GLY A 89 -7.63 -11.35 20.02
CA GLY A 89 -8.01 -12.21 21.14
C GLY A 89 -8.33 -13.65 20.74
N THR A 90 -8.54 -14.50 21.75
CA THR A 90 -8.94 -15.91 21.60
C THR A 90 -10.32 -16.19 22.16
N ASP A 91 -10.99 -15.19 22.74
CA ASP A 91 -12.32 -15.38 23.31
C ASP A 91 -13.30 -15.78 22.19
N PRO A 92 -14.21 -16.73 22.46
CA PRO A 92 -15.25 -17.11 21.51
C PRO A 92 -16.06 -15.89 21.05
N VAL A 93 -16.32 -15.81 19.76
CA VAL A 93 -17.12 -14.74 19.16
C VAL A 93 -18.55 -15.23 18.98
N THR A 94 -19.52 -14.49 19.52
CA THR A 94 -20.94 -14.86 19.46
C THR A 94 -21.76 -13.80 18.73
N PHE A 95 -22.68 -14.23 17.86
CA PHE A 95 -23.64 -13.35 17.18
C PHE A 95 -25.00 -14.03 16.96
N GLY A 96 -26.05 -13.22 16.86
CA GLY A 96 -27.41 -13.67 16.60
C GLY A 96 -27.76 -13.61 15.11
N TYR A 97 -28.49 -14.59 14.62
CA TYR A 97 -28.99 -14.63 13.24
C TYR A 97 -30.45 -15.09 13.17
N ARG A 98 -31.10 -14.72 12.07
CA ARG A 98 -32.40 -15.23 11.63
C ARG A 98 -32.23 -15.85 10.26
N ALA A 99 -32.68 -17.08 10.09
CA ALA A 99 -32.68 -17.75 8.80
C ALA A 99 -34.12 -18.08 8.38
N THR A 100 -34.44 -17.84 7.12
CA THR A 100 -35.77 -18.03 6.53
C THR A 100 -35.67 -19.00 5.37
N LYS A 101 -36.61 -19.94 5.30
CA LYS A 101 -36.77 -20.87 4.17
C LYS A 101 -38.21 -20.78 3.65
N ALA A 102 -38.39 -20.79 2.34
CA ALA A 102 -39.69 -20.68 1.70
C ALA A 102 -40.61 -21.82 2.18
N GLY A 103 -41.79 -21.46 2.68
CA GLY A 103 -42.76 -22.42 3.23
C GLY A 103 -42.47 -22.91 4.65
N ALA A 104 -41.50 -22.32 5.36
CA ALA A 104 -41.22 -22.56 6.77
C ALA A 104 -41.17 -21.26 7.58
N ASP A 105 -41.43 -21.36 8.89
CA ASP A 105 -41.30 -20.22 9.80
C ASP A 105 -39.81 -19.80 9.93
N PRO A 106 -39.51 -18.49 10.03
CA PRO A 106 -38.14 -18.03 10.30
C PRO A 106 -37.64 -18.57 11.63
N VAL A 107 -36.37 -18.97 11.66
CA VAL A 107 -35.71 -19.49 12.87
C VAL A 107 -34.61 -18.54 13.31
N ASP A 108 -34.71 -18.09 14.56
CA ASP A 108 -33.66 -17.34 15.24
C ASP A 108 -32.67 -18.30 15.90
N GLY A 109 -31.38 -17.98 15.80
CA GLY A 109 -30.30 -18.75 16.38
C GLY A 109 -29.17 -17.87 16.90
N ILE A 110 -28.32 -18.46 17.73
CA ILE A 110 -27.05 -17.89 18.16
C ILE A 110 -25.94 -18.76 17.59
N CYS A 111 -24.99 -18.15 16.90
CA CYS A 111 -23.76 -18.80 16.47
C CYS A 111 -22.64 -18.45 17.43
N THR A 112 -21.93 -19.46 17.91
CA THR A 112 -20.70 -19.31 18.70
C THR A 112 -19.53 -19.83 17.89
N VAL A 113 -18.57 -18.96 17.63
CA VAL A 113 -17.36 -19.27 16.88
C VAL A 113 -16.20 -19.39 17.86
N THR A 114 -15.67 -20.60 17.99
CA THR A 114 -14.45 -20.87 18.74
C THR A 114 -13.24 -20.40 17.95
N ILE A 115 -12.34 -19.67 18.57
CA ILE A 115 -11.09 -19.23 17.94
C ILE A 115 -10.05 -20.31 18.19
N SER A 116 -9.77 -21.15 17.18
CA SER A 116 -9.19 -22.49 17.41
C SER A 116 -7.68 -22.53 17.55
N GLU A 117 -6.92 -21.52 17.12
CA GLU A 117 -5.47 -21.46 17.34
C GLU A 117 -4.97 -20.04 17.58
N ASN A 118 -4.14 -19.93 18.63
CA ASN A 118 -3.57 -18.69 19.12
C ASN A 118 -2.43 -18.26 18.19
N THR A 119 -2.67 -17.31 17.28
CA THR A 119 -1.55 -16.63 16.60
C THR A 119 -0.78 -15.69 17.54
N GLN A 120 -1.16 -15.59 18.83
CA GLN A 120 -0.50 -14.80 19.87
C GLN A 120 -0.01 -15.59 21.10
N PHE A 121 1.12 -15.12 21.63
CA PHE A 121 1.57 -15.10 23.03
C PHE A 121 1.23 -16.16 24.11
N SER A 122 2.30 -16.67 24.75
CA SER A 122 2.38 -16.77 26.22
C SER A 122 3.60 -15.97 26.72
N TRP A 123 3.45 -15.28 27.87
CA TRP A 123 4.52 -14.58 28.58
C TRP A 123 4.99 -15.44 29.76
N ASP A 124 6.31 -15.57 29.95
CA ASP A 124 6.90 -16.26 31.10
C ASP A 124 7.89 -15.30 31.79
N GLU A 125 7.54 -14.80 32.97
CA GLU A 125 8.26 -13.77 33.74
C GLU A 125 9.74 -14.09 34.01
N GLY A 126 10.13 -15.36 33.94
CA GLY A 126 11.48 -15.82 34.29
C GLY A 126 12.53 -15.66 33.18
N LYS A 127 12.15 -15.42 31.92
CA LYS A 127 13.09 -15.39 30.79
C LYS A 127 12.91 -14.07 30.05
N LYS A 128 13.86 -13.14 30.21
CA LYS A 128 13.96 -11.84 29.52
C LYS A 128 14.12 -12.01 27.99
N ILE A 129 13.09 -12.54 27.32
CA ILE A 129 13.01 -12.78 25.90
C ILE A 129 11.75 -12.06 25.43
N PHE A 130 11.87 -11.21 24.42
CA PHE A 130 10.74 -10.84 23.60
C PHE A 130 10.26 -12.11 22.89
N THR A 131 9.40 -12.88 23.53
CA THR A 131 8.31 -13.39 22.72
C THR A 131 7.55 -12.10 22.33
N ASP A 132 7.22 -11.86 21.07
CA ASP A 132 6.14 -10.93 20.68
C ASP A 132 5.67 -11.43 19.30
N LYS A 133 4.89 -12.50 19.31
CA LYS A 133 4.34 -13.12 18.09
C LYS A 133 2.98 -12.49 17.81
N THR A 134 2.92 -11.30 17.23
CA THR A 134 1.66 -10.79 16.65
C THR A 134 1.74 -10.94 15.14
N ARG A 135 0.99 -11.90 14.59
CA ARG A 135 0.84 -12.09 13.14
C ARG A 135 -0.46 -11.41 12.71
N TRP A 136 -0.42 -10.61 11.66
CA TRP A 136 -1.55 -9.79 11.21
C TRP A 136 -1.44 -9.48 9.71
N TRP A 137 -2.52 -9.01 9.09
CA TRP A 137 -2.53 -8.58 7.69
C TRP A 137 -2.25 -7.10 7.55
N GLY A 138 -1.35 -6.73 6.63
CA GLY A 138 -1.20 -5.35 6.18
C GLY A 138 -2.54 -4.75 5.75
N LYS A 139 -2.83 -3.50 6.16
CA LYS A 139 -4.09 -2.81 5.88
C LYS A 139 -4.13 -2.19 4.48
N GLY A 140 -2.98 -2.10 3.80
CA GLY A 140 -2.85 -1.47 2.49
C GLY A 140 -2.94 0.05 2.55
N ARG A 141 -2.39 0.68 3.61
CA ARG A 141 -2.44 2.14 3.79
C ARG A 141 -1.27 2.81 3.07
N HIS A 142 -1.44 3.02 1.77
CA HIS A 142 -0.39 3.56 0.91
C HIS A 142 -0.55 5.06 0.69
N TYR A 143 0.55 5.80 0.65
CA TYR A 143 0.55 7.20 0.27
C TYR A 143 0.56 7.34 -1.26
N VAL A 144 -0.62 7.57 -1.82
CA VAL A 144 -0.85 7.62 -3.28
C VAL A 144 -1.60 8.91 -3.58
N LEU A 145 -1.11 9.71 -4.52
CA LEU A 145 -1.82 10.90 -5.01
C LEU A 145 -2.73 10.54 -6.20
N PRO A 146 -3.70 11.40 -6.57
CA PRO A 146 -4.39 11.31 -7.86
C PRO A 146 -3.39 11.28 -9.03
N VAL A 147 -3.77 10.68 -10.16
CA VAL A 147 -2.95 10.68 -11.40
C VAL A 147 -3.64 11.42 -12.54
N ASP A 148 -2.84 11.94 -13.47
CA ASP A 148 -3.31 12.59 -14.70
C ASP A 148 -3.60 11.57 -15.82
N GLY A 149 -4.03 12.06 -16.99
CA GLY A 149 -4.29 11.20 -18.15
C GLY A 149 -3.07 10.51 -18.74
N ASN A 150 -1.85 10.91 -18.35
CA ASN A 150 -0.58 10.25 -18.69
C ASN A 150 -0.09 9.35 -17.55
N ASN A 151 -0.97 9.04 -16.59
CA ASN A 151 -0.67 8.18 -15.46
C ASN A 151 0.46 8.71 -14.55
N ARG A 152 0.64 10.04 -14.52
CA ARG A 152 1.59 10.75 -13.65
C ARG A 152 0.89 11.27 -12.41
N TYR A 153 1.54 11.25 -11.24
CA TYR A 153 0.94 11.86 -10.05
C TYR A 153 0.66 13.35 -10.25
N LEU A 154 -0.57 13.76 -9.92
CA LEU A 154 -1.00 15.14 -9.85
C LEU A 154 -0.57 15.71 -8.49
N VAL A 155 0.44 16.56 -8.53
CA VAL A 155 0.91 17.27 -7.34
C VAL A 155 0.21 18.63 -7.28
N GLU A 156 -0.35 18.96 -6.11
CA GLU A 156 -1.00 20.24 -5.89
C GLU A 156 -0.04 21.23 -5.23
N ARG A 157 -0.11 22.49 -5.69
CA ARG A 157 0.66 23.58 -5.11
C ARG A 157 -0.21 24.36 -4.13
N HIS A 158 0.22 24.46 -2.88
CA HIS A 158 -0.41 25.36 -1.93
C HIS A 158 -0.29 26.83 -2.41
N PRO A 159 -1.30 27.72 -2.23
CA PRO A 159 -1.26 29.09 -2.75
C PRO A 159 -0.03 29.92 -2.35
N ILE A 160 0.52 29.69 -1.14
CA ILE A 160 1.73 30.39 -0.65
C ILE A 160 3.06 29.77 -1.14
N SER A 161 3.02 28.62 -1.81
CA SER A 161 4.22 27.92 -2.29
C SER A 161 4.78 28.56 -3.56
N LYS A 162 6.10 28.47 -3.75
CA LYS A 162 6.81 29.01 -4.92
C LYS A 162 7.20 27.91 -5.89
N THR A 163 7.42 28.27 -7.16
CA THR A 163 7.97 27.39 -8.19
C THR A 163 9.30 27.95 -8.67
N PHE A 164 10.33 27.11 -8.72
CA PHE A 164 11.67 27.42 -9.19
C PHE A 164 12.01 26.57 -10.40
N HIS A 165 12.61 27.17 -11.43
CA HIS A 165 13.03 26.49 -12.65
C HIS A 165 14.55 26.51 -12.77
N PHE A 166 15.15 25.34 -12.99
CA PHE A 166 16.60 25.14 -13.08
C PHE A 166 16.98 24.70 -14.49
N ALA A 167 18.03 25.31 -15.03
CA ALA A 167 18.61 24.96 -16.31
C ALA A 167 20.12 25.15 -16.27
N SER A 168 20.88 24.31 -16.99
CA SER A 168 22.34 24.40 -17.05
C SER A 168 22.82 25.78 -17.55
N ASP A 169 22.02 26.45 -18.37
CA ASP A 169 22.25 27.77 -18.96
C ASP A 169 21.43 28.90 -18.29
N GLY A 170 20.96 28.70 -17.06
CA GLY A 170 20.15 29.69 -16.36
C GLY A 170 20.87 31.01 -16.02
N LEU A 171 20.09 31.98 -15.54
CA LEU A 171 20.52 33.31 -15.13
C LEU A 171 21.49 33.26 -13.95
N THR A 172 22.49 34.13 -14.02
CA THR A 172 23.47 34.43 -12.98
C THR A 172 22.94 35.45 -11.97
N ALA A 173 23.59 35.56 -10.80
CA ALA A 173 23.27 36.57 -9.80
C ALA A 173 23.36 38.01 -10.37
N ALA A 174 24.39 38.29 -11.19
CA ALA A 174 24.55 39.57 -11.88
C ALA A 174 23.36 39.89 -12.80
N GLN A 175 22.89 38.91 -13.58
CA GLN A 175 21.74 39.09 -14.47
C GLN A 175 20.44 39.32 -13.70
N ILE A 176 20.23 38.60 -12.60
CA ILE A 176 19.08 38.80 -11.71
C ILE A 176 19.14 40.20 -11.07
N ALA A 177 20.32 40.61 -10.61
CA ALA A 177 20.54 41.91 -9.98
C ALA A 177 20.23 43.05 -10.96
N ALA A 178 20.70 42.92 -12.21
CA ALA A 178 20.40 43.86 -13.28
C ALA A 178 18.89 43.93 -13.59
N LEU A 179 18.20 42.79 -13.68
CA LEU A 179 16.75 42.74 -13.89
C LEU A 179 15.95 43.38 -12.75
N LYS A 180 16.49 43.33 -11.53
CA LYS A 180 15.79 43.74 -10.30
C LYS A 180 16.23 45.11 -9.78
N GLY A 181 17.20 45.75 -10.43
CA GLY A 181 17.72 47.05 -10.01
C GLY A 181 18.41 47.02 -8.64
N VAL A 182 19.00 45.88 -8.27
CA VAL A 182 19.76 45.71 -7.02
C VAL A 182 21.23 45.43 -7.31
N SER A 183 22.11 45.49 -6.31
CA SER A 183 23.50 45.07 -6.48
C SER A 183 23.61 43.56 -6.57
N GLU A 184 24.61 43.04 -7.29
CA GLU A 184 24.86 41.59 -7.37
C GLU A 184 25.01 40.94 -6.00
N ALA A 185 25.70 41.60 -5.06
CA ALA A 185 25.86 41.16 -3.68
C ALA A 185 24.54 41.05 -2.88
N THR A 186 23.46 41.70 -3.34
CA THR A 186 22.13 41.61 -2.74
C THR A 186 21.43 40.31 -3.13
N VAL A 187 21.74 39.75 -4.30
CA VAL A 187 21.10 38.54 -4.83
C VAL A 187 21.70 37.31 -4.14
N THR A 188 21.19 37.03 -2.95
CA THR A 188 21.51 35.81 -2.19
C THR A 188 20.36 34.82 -2.29
N SER A 189 20.62 33.55 -1.97
CA SER A 189 19.56 32.54 -1.89
C SER A 189 18.46 32.90 -0.88
N TRP A 190 18.79 33.58 0.23
CA TRP A 190 17.81 34.14 1.17
C TRP A 190 16.95 35.24 0.54
N TRP A 191 17.57 36.09 -0.27
CA TRP A 191 16.87 37.15 -0.97
C TRP A 191 15.86 36.58 -1.98
N LEU A 192 16.20 35.50 -2.71
CA LEU A 192 15.33 34.84 -3.69
C LEU A 192 14.13 34.12 -3.06
N VAL A 193 14.27 33.54 -1.87
CA VAL A 193 13.15 32.86 -1.21
C VAL A 193 12.19 33.82 -0.50
N ASN A 194 12.57 35.08 -0.29
CA ASN A 194 11.71 36.07 0.34
C ASN A 194 10.51 36.45 -0.58
N PRO A 195 9.26 36.34 -0.12
CA PRO A 195 8.08 36.73 -0.90
C PRO A 195 8.06 38.20 -1.32
N ALA A 196 8.72 39.10 -0.58
CA ALA A 196 8.77 40.52 -0.91
C ALA A 196 9.66 40.85 -2.12
N ASN A 197 10.58 39.94 -2.48
CA ASN A 197 11.63 40.20 -3.49
C ASN A 197 11.36 39.50 -4.83
N THR A 198 10.43 38.56 -4.85
CA THR A 198 10.06 37.76 -6.04
C THR A 198 8.55 37.66 -6.14
N VAL A 199 7.98 37.87 -7.31
CA VAL A 199 6.51 37.80 -7.51
C VAL A 199 6.08 36.34 -7.73
N PRO A 200 4.92 35.89 -7.20
CA PRO A 200 4.37 34.58 -7.57
C PRO A 200 4.25 34.43 -9.10
N GLY A 201 4.84 33.38 -9.67
CA GLY A 201 4.89 33.13 -11.12
C GLY A 201 6.13 33.70 -11.84
N GLU A 202 7.01 34.42 -11.14
CA GLU A 202 8.24 34.95 -11.72
C GLU A 202 9.25 33.83 -11.99
N THR A 203 9.53 33.58 -13.27
CA THR A 203 10.36 32.47 -13.73
C THR A 203 11.81 32.92 -13.85
N PHE A 204 12.57 32.83 -12.75
CA PHE A 204 14.02 32.80 -12.88
C PHE A 204 14.43 31.40 -13.33
N ARG A 205 15.18 31.31 -14.43
CA ARG A 205 15.99 30.13 -14.75
C ARG A 205 17.28 30.31 -13.98
N PHE A 206 17.68 29.39 -13.12
CA PHE A 206 18.94 29.51 -12.37
C PHE A 206 20.01 28.60 -12.99
N GLY A 207 21.21 29.15 -13.23
CA GLY A 207 22.34 28.42 -13.80
C GLY A 207 23.34 27.93 -12.74
N GLU A 208 24.01 26.81 -13.01
CA GLU A 208 25.16 26.32 -12.22
C GLU A 208 26.44 27.08 -12.64
N THR A 209 26.65 28.33 -12.22
CA THR A 209 27.94 29.03 -12.50
C THR A 209 28.91 28.98 -11.31
N PRO A 210 30.23 28.74 -11.53
CA PRO A 210 31.24 28.54 -10.48
C PRO A 210 31.47 29.71 -9.52
N GLU A 211 31.08 30.93 -9.88
CA GLU A 211 31.49 32.15 -9.16
C GLU A 211 30.53 32.51 -8.01
N TYR A 212 29.26 32.10 -8.06
CA TYR A 212 28.31 32.06 -6.94
C TYR A 212 27.17 31.10 -7.27
N PRO A 213 27.23 29.81 -6.87
CA PRO A 213 26.13 28.90 -7.12
C PRO A 213 24.96 29.31 -6.23
N LEU A 214 23.83 29.61 -6.83
CA LEU A 214 22.54 29.54 -6.15
C LEU A 214 22.29 28.07 -5.81
N SER A 215 22.94 27.59 -4.75
CA SER A 215 23.10 26.15 -4.58
C SER A 215 21.75 25.48 -4.44
N ILE A 216 21.57 24.43 -5.23
CA ILE A 216 20.38 23.60 -5.24
C ILE A 216 20.15 23.07 -3.80
N ALA A 217 21.22 22.75 -3.06
CA ALA A 217 21.15 22.31 -1.66
C ALA A 217 20.79 23.41 -0.65
N PHE A 218 21.12 24.69 -0.91
CA PHE A 218 20.71 25.78 -0.02
C PHE A 218 19.26 26.18 -0.28
N LEU A 219 18.84 26.25 -1.54
CA LEU A 219 17.45 26.54 -1.90
C LEU A 219 16.52 25.40 -1.46
N SER A 220 16.97 24.14 -1.52
CA SER A 220 16.25 23.00 -0.97
C SER A 220 16.27 22.97 0.58
N GLY A 221 17.31 23.52 1.21
CA GLY A 221 17.41 23.62 2.67
C GLY A 221 16.51 24.66 3.34
N ILE A 222 15.89 25.56 2.56
CA ILE A 222 14.98 26.60 3.07
C ILE A 222 13.58 26.05 3.38
N SER A 223 13.19 24.90 2.81
CA SER A 223 11.93 24.24 3.20
C SER A 223 11.91 23.80 4.68
N ASP A 224 13.09 23.62 5.28
CA ASP A 224 13.28 23.08 6.63
C ASP A 224 13.21 24.14 7.75
N ARG A 225 13.54 25.42 7.49
CA ARG A 225 13.86 26.36 8.59
C ARG A 225 12.93 27.55 8.79
N GLU A 226 12.16 28.01 7.80
CA GLU A 226 11.44 29.29 7.96
C GLU A 226 10.02 29.24 7.35
N LEU A 227 9.06 28.66 8.07
CA LEU A 227 7.59 28.84 7.92
C LEU A 227 6.78 27.77 7.16
N GLY A 228 7.34 26.63 6.76
CA GLY A 228 6.56 25.58 6.06
C GLY A 228 6.10 26.06 4.68
N LYS A 229 6.98 26.01 3.68
CA LYS A 229 6.59 26.24 2.29
C LYS A 229 6.90 24.98 1.50
N SER A 230 5.99 24.58 0.62
CA SER A 230 6.17 23.42 -0.27
C SER A 230 6.59 23.85 -1.66
N PRO A 231 7.86 24.22 -1.90
CA PRO A 231 8.27 24.68 -3.20
C PRO A 231 8.13 23.58 -4.25
N TRP A 232 7.96 24.01 -5.50
CA TRP A 232 8.17 23.18 -6.68
C TRP A 232 9.55 23.50 -7.25
N LEU A 233 10.37 22.47 -7.45
CA LEU A 233 11.71 22.54 -8.02
C LEU A 233 11.68 21.79 -9.35
N LEU A 234 11.71 22.53 -10.47
CA LEU A 234 11.57 21.98 -11.81
C LEU A 234 12.88 22.06 -12.58
N PHE A 235 13.37 20.93 -13.07
CA PHE A 235 14.65 20.80 -13.76
C PHE A 235 14.44 20.59 -15.26
N ARG A 236 15.19 21.30 -16.11
CA ARG A 236 15.00 21.21 -17.55
C ARG A 236 15.43 19.85 -18.08
N ARG A 237 14.55 19.20 -18.83
CA ARG A 237 14.85 17.96 -19.57
C ARG A 237 16.06 18.16 -20.50
N GLY A 238 16.90 17.14 -20.56
CA GLY A 238 18.17 17.16 -21.32
C GLY A 238 19.37 17.77 -20.60
N ASP A 239 19.18 18.43 -19.45
CA ASP A 239 20.29 18.96 -18.66
C ASP A 239 20.87 17.93 -17.69
N VAL A 240 22.14 18.12 -17.36
CA VAL A 240 22.88 17.37 -16.35
C VAL A 240 23.25 18.30 -15.20
N PHE A 241 22.97 17.87 -13.98
CA PHE A 241 23.18 18.63 -12.75
C PHE A 241 24.19 17.92 -11.85
N ASN A 242 25.16 18.68 -11.34
CA ASN A 242 26.21 18.15 -10.46
C ASN A 242 25.85 18.29 -8.97
N GLU A 243 24.66 18.82 -8.67
CA GLU A 243 24.11 18.94 -7.33
C GLU A 243 22.66 18.44 -7.31
N ALA A 244 22.28 17.72 -6.26
CA ALA A 244 20.91 17.24 -6.07
C ALA A 244 20.20 17.99 -4.93
N PRO A 245 18.86 18.17 -5.00
CA PRO A 245 18.09 18.71 -3.89
C PRO A 245 18.29 17.92 -2.59
N SER A 246 18.36 18.58 -1.44
CA SER A 246 18.49 17.91 -0.14
C SER A 246 17.77 18.65 1.00
N LYS A 247 17.45 17.94 2.09
CA LYS A 247 16.69 18.45 3.26
C LYS A 247 15.28 18.93 2.91
N LEU A 248 14.62 18.19 2.02
CA LEU A 248 13.29 18.51 1.52
C LEU A 248 12.21 18.20 2.58
N ALA A 249 11.30 19.14 2.77
CA ALA A 249 10.09 18.96 3.57
C ALA A 249 8.91 19.70 2.93
N GLY A 250 7.75 19.06 2.81
CA GLY A 250 6.49 19.71 2.41
C GLY A 250 5.64 20.11 3.60
N LEU A 251 4.75 21.09 3.39
CA LEU A 251 3.71 21.56 4.29
C LEU A 251 2.83 20.43 4.81
N SER A 252 2.35 19.59 3.90
CA SER A 252 1.34 18.57 4.18
C SER A 252 1.42 17.50 3.09
N ARG A 253 0.74 16.36 3.31
CA ARG A 253 0.73 15.24 2.37
C ARG A 253 0.03 15.62 1.05
N ARG A 254 -1.01 16.46 1.09
CA ARG A 254 -1.74 16.98 -0.08
C ARG A 254 -0.98 18.09 -0.80
N PHE A 255 -0.22 18.90 -0.06
CA PHE A 255 0.63 19.95 -0.61
C PHE A 255 2.11 19.64 -0.38
N PRO A 256 2.66 18.58 -1.01
CA PRO A 256 4.04 18.19 -0.80
C PRO A 256 5.00 19.16 -1.52
N THR A 257 6.26 19.15 -1.09
CA THR A 257 7.33 19.72 -1.90
C THR A 257 7.50 18.87 -3.15
N TYR A 258 7.57 19.50 -4.33
CA TYR A 258 7.67 18.80 -5.60
C TYR A 258 9.06 18.98 -6.20
N VAL A 259 9.68 17.87 -6.62
CA VAL A 259 10.88 17.84 -7.45
C VAL A 259 10.49 17.18 -8.76
N GLY A 260 10.56 17.91 -9.87
CA GLY A 260 10.08 17.45 -11.16
C GLY A 260 10.90 17.95 -12.34
N ALA A 261 10.45 17.63 -13.54
CA ALA A 261 11.07 18.06 -14.78
C ALA A 261 10.16 18.99 -15.61
N TYR A 262 10.76 19.84 -16.45
CA TYR A 262 10.04 20.65 -17.45
C TYR A 262 10.76 20.68 -18.79
N GLY A 263 10.07 21.11 -19.86
CA GLY A 263 10.63 21.16 -21.21
C GLY A 263 10.46 19.86 -21.99
N THR A 264 11.31 19.62 -22.98
CA THR A 264 11.31 18.44 -23.85
C THR A 264 12.66 17.73 -23.82
N GLY A 265 12.70 16.46 -24.19
CA GLY A 265 13.92 15.64 -24.17
C GLY A 265 13.96 14.65 -22.99
N PRO A 266 15.11 13.97 -22.80
CA PRO A 266 15.26 12.97 -21.74
C PRO A 266 15.16 13.59 -20.34
N ASP A 267 14.92 12.76 -19.32
CA ASP A 267 14.85 13.23 -17.94
C ASP A 267 16.15 13.94 -17.53
N PRO A 268 16.08 15.01 -16.71
CA PRO A 268 17.26 15.66 -16.16
C PRO A 268 18.07 14.67 -15.31
N VAL A 269 19.40 14.69 -15.44
CA VAL A 269 20.29 13.72 -14.81
C VAL A 269 21.03 14.36 -13.63
N PHE A 270 20.99 13.71 -12.46
CA PHE A 270 21.83 14.05 -11.31
C PHE A 270 23.04 13.10 -11.24
N THR A 271 24.26 13.64 -11.30
CA THR A 271 25.52 12.86 -11.46
C THR A 271 26.32 12.62 -10.18
N VAL A 272 26.07 13.39 -9.12
CA VAL A 272 26.77 13.27 -7.83
C VAL A 272 25.88 12.57 -6.83
N VAL A 273 26.41 11.58 -6.10
CA VAL A 273 25.72 10.70 -5.12
C VAL A 273 24.57 11.44 -4.44
N PRO A 274 23.33 11.31 -4.97
CA PRO A 274 22.22 12.05 -4.46
C PRO A 274 21.83 11.45 -3.12
N LYS A 275 22.36 11.99 -2.02
CA LYS A 275 21.66 11.94 -0.75
C LYS A 275 20.58 13.00 -0.82
N ILE A 276 19.52 12.73 -1.56
CA ILE A 276 18.29 13.53 -1.51
C ILE A 276 17.69 13.23 -0.13
N ASN A 277 18.17 13.97 0.87
CA ASN A 277 17.78 13.76 2.25
C ASN A 277 16.37 14.32 2.42
N ILE A 278 15.37 13.45 2.27
CA ILE A 278 13.96 13.80 2.42
C ILE A 278 13.56 13.67 3.88
N ARG A 279 12.83 14.65 4.41
CA ARG A 279 12.24 14.56 5.75
C ARG A 279 10.79 14.11 5.68
N GLN A 280 9.93 14.86 5.00
CA GLN A 280 8.51 14.50 4.95
C GLN A 280 7.76 15.19 3.82
N ASN A 281 6.69 14.58 3.32
CA ASN A 281 5.75 15.17 2.37
C ASN A 281 6.45 15.66 1.09
N VAL A 282 7.07 14.73 0.34
CA VAL A 282 7.83 15.07 -0.86
C VAL A 282 7.45 14.15 -2.01
N VAL A 283 7.31 14.73 -3.18
CA VAL A 283 7.16 14.00 -4.45
C VAL A 283 8.36 14.30 -5.32
N VAL A 284 9.06 13.26 -5.76
CA VAL A 284 10.14 13.31 -6.74
C VAL A 284 9.67 12.58 -7.99
N GLN A 285 9.70 13.25 -9.15
CA GLN A 285 9.11 12.70 -10.36
C GLN A 285 9.89 13.01 -11.63
N ASP A 286 10.01 12.03 -12.53
CA ASP A 286 10.62 12.14 -13.86
C ASP A 286 12.06 12.69 -13.84
N ILE A 287 12.91 12.07 -13.04
CA ILE A 287 14.34 12.41 -12.95
C ILE A 287 15.20 11.17 -13.17
N ALA A 288 16.42 11.40 -13.64
CA ALA A 288 17.43 10.37 -13.78
C ALA A 288 18.54 10.50 -12.73
N LEU A 289 19.00 9.36 -12.22
CA LEU A 289 20.12 9.23 -11.30
C LEU A 289 21.23 8.47 -12.02
N ALA A 290 22.43 9.03 -12.07
CA ALA A 290 23.60 8.37 -12.63
C ALA A 290 24.79 8.58 -11.69
N THR A 291 25.55 7.52 -11.39
CA THR A 291 26.83 7.68 -10.67
C THR A 291 27.96 6.99 -11.43
N ALA A 292 29.18 7.49 -11.25
CA ALA A 292 30.35 6.88 -11.87
C ALA A 292 30.81 5.59 -11.16
N ASP A 293 30.55 5.43 -9.86
CA ASP A 293 31.20 4.40 -9.03
C ASP A 293 30.23 3.40 -8.35
N GLY A 294 28.99 3.28 -8.82
CA GLY A 294 28.08 2.30 -8.25
C GLY A 294 27.74 2.62 -6.80
N ASP A 295 27.35 3.85 -6.50
CA ASP A 295 26.92 4.22 -5.16
C ASP A 295 25.41 4.04 -4.99
N ASP A 296 24.96 3.85 -3.75
CA ASP A 296 23.55 3.71 -3.41
C ASP A 296 23.00 5.08 -2.96
N PRO A 297 22.42 5.90 -3.86
CA PRO A 297 21.78 7.12 -3.43
C PRO A 297 20.65 6.83 -2.47
N SER A 298 20.61 7.64 -1.43
CA SER A 298 19.49 7.62 -0.51
C SER A 298 18.46 8.63 -0.97
N LEU A 299 17.32 8.13 -1.47
CA LEU A 299 16.16 8.96 -1.77
C LEU A 299 15.35 9.29 -0.51
N ALA A 300 15.35 8.42 0.50
CA ALA A 300 14.62 8.65 1.74
C ALA A 300 15.39 8.10 2.94
N LEU A 301 15.83 9.01 3.83
CA LEU A 301 16.41 8.65 5.12
C LEU A 301 15.58 9.24 6.24
N ASN A 302 15.02 8.38 7.10
CA ASN A 302 14.15 8.79 8.22
C ASN A 302 12.98 9.69 7.75
N SER A 303 12.27 9.25 6.71
CA SER A 303 11.32 10.08 5.96
C SER A 303 9.87 9.62 6.09
N GLU A 304 8.89 10.52 6.00
CA GLU A 304 7.47 10.16 5.98
C GLU A 304 6.75 10.75 4.75
N PHE A 305 5.85 9.99 4.12
CA PHE A 305 5.03 10.45 2.99
C PHE A 305 5.89 10.92 1.81
N VAL A 306 6.59 9.97 1.19
CA VAL A 306 7.49 10.22 0.06
C VAL A 306 7.04 9.40 -1.14
N ILE A 307 6.90 10.07 -2.28
CA ILE A 307 6.66 9.44 -3.58
C ILE A 307 7.89 9.65 -4.46
N ALA A 308 8.40 8.57 -5.04
CA ALA A 308 9.33 8.61 -6.16
C ALA A 308 8.66 7.94 -7.37
N ASP A 309 8.39 8.70 -8.43
CA ASP A 309 7.60 8.25 -9.58
C ASP A 309 8.31 8.56 -10.91
N GLY A 310 8.46 7.58 -11.81
CA GLY A 310 9.18 7.82 -13.07
C GLY A 310 10.68 8.05 -12.87
N ILE A 311 11.32 7.28 -11.98
CA ILE A 311 12.75 7.41 -11.69
C ILE A 311 13.55 6.45 -12.57
N ARG A 312 14.55 6.99 -13.28
CA ARG A 312 15.53 6.19 -14.03
C ARG A 312 16.87 6.19 -13.31
N SER A 313 17.37 5.03 -12.93
CA SER A 313 18.63 4.91 -12.20
C SER A 313 19.61 4.00 -12.94
N HIS A 314 20.78 4.51 -13.26
CA HIS A 314 21.85 3.77 -13.92
C HIS A 314 23.11 3.81 -13.06
N ARG A 315 23.65 2.63 -12.72
CA ARG A 315 24.80 2.50 -11.81
C ARG A 315 24.60 3.15 -10.46
N ALA A 316 23.34 3.21 -10.02
CA ALA A 316 22.97 3.75 -8.74
C ALA A 316 21.87 2.88 -8.13
N GLY A 317 22.09 2.45 -6.88
CA GLY A 317 21.03 1.82 -6.08
C GLY A 317 19.94 2.82 -5.70
N ILE A 318 18.90 2.38 -5.00
CA ILE A 318 17.93 3.28 -4.36
C ILE A 318 17.74 2.79 -2.93
N THR A 319 18.15 3.62 -1.98
CA THR A 319 17.98 3.34 -0.56
C THR A 319 16.83 4.15 0.03
N MET A 320 15.90 3.43 0.68
CA MET A 320 14.87 3.98 1.56
C MET A 320 14.95 3.29 2.91
N GLN A 321 15.52 3.99 3.88
CA GLN A 321 15.75 3.41 5.20
C GLN A 321 15.59 4.44 6.31
N SER A 322 15.36 3.95 7.52
CA SER A 322 15.32 4.80 8.70
C SER A 322 16.11 4.15 9.85
N PRO A 323 17.40 4.48 10.00
CA PRO A 323 18.22 3.99 11.11
C PRO A 323 17.73 4.59 12.43
N GLY A 324 16.97 3.80 13.20
CA GLY A 324 16.52 4.17 14.54
C GLY A 324 15.11 4.78 14.65
N ALA A 325 14.38 4.92 13.54
CA ALA A 325 12.95 5.25 13.51
C ALA A 325 12.25 4.48 12.37
N PHE A 326 10.95 4.66 12.15
CA PHE A 326 10.29 4.18 10.93
C PHE A 326 9.99 5.30 9.96
N SER A 327 10.12 4.98 8.69
CA SER A 327 9.52 5.74 7.60
C SER A 327 8.11 5.22 7.32
N ARG A 328 7.17 6.11 7.00
CA ARG A 328 5.77 5.76 6.67
C ARG A 328 5.37 6.26 5.30
N GLY A 329 4.46 5.57 4.63
CA GLY A 329 3.83 6.07 3.39
C GLY A 329 4.85 6.33 2.30
N ILE A 330 5.67 5.33 2.00
CA ILE A 330 6.72 5.41 1.00
C ILE A 330 6.25 4.71 -0.28
N THR A 331 6.19 5.44 -1.40
CA THR A 331 5.75 4.91 -2.68
C THR A 331 6.85 5.04 -3.72
N LEU A 332 7.25 3.91 -4.30
CA LEU A 332 8.12 3.82 -5.47
C LEU A 332 7.30 3.33 -6.64
N ARG A 333 7.21 4.16 -7.68
CA ARG A 333 6.36 3.89 -8.83
C ARG A 333 7.06 4.18 -10.14
N ARG A 334 6.84 3.36 -11.18
CA ARG A 334 7.48 3.55 -12.51
C ARG A 334 8.99 3.75 -12.36
N VAL A 335 9.63 2.84 -11.63
CA VAL A 335 11.07 2.90 -11.34
C VAL A 335 11.79 1.94 -12.26
N TRP A 336 12.79 2.45 -12.97
CA TRP A 336 13.67 1.69 -13.84
C TRP A 336 15.10 1.78 -13.27
N GLN A 337 15.69 0.66 -12.88
CA GLN A 337 17.05 0.64 -12.31
C GLN A 337 17.90 -0.45 -12.94
N VAL A 338 19.10 -0.10 -13.41
CA VAL A 338 20.04 -1.08 -13.96
C VAL A 338 21.48 -0.87 -13.49
N ASP A 339 22.27 -1.95 -13.54
CA ASP A 339 23.73 -1.93 -13.44
C ASP A 339 24.27 -1.36 -12.13
N SER A 340 23.58 -1.61 -11.01
CA SER A 340 24.04 -1.22 -9.67
C SER A 340 25.18 -2.14 -9.22
N TYR A 341 26.41 -1.77 -9.57
CA TYR A 341 27.66 -2.41 -9.15
C TYR A 341 28.80 -1.39 -9.13
N ARG A 342 29.86 -1.70 -8.38
CA ARG A 342 31.07 -0.89 -8.20
C ARG A 342 32.16 -1.28 -9.19
N ASP A 343 32.91 -0.29 -9.68
CA ASP A 343 34.13 -0.54 -10.48
C ASP A 343 35.34 -0.88 -9.61
N VAL A 344 35.36 -0.35 -8.40
CA VAL A 344 36.44 -0.54 -7.42
C VAL A 344 35.87 -0.96 -6.07
N PRO A 345 36.57 -1.83 -5.31
CA PRO A 345 36.13 -2.21 -3.98
C PRO A 345 36.21 -1.01 -3.03
N GLU A 346 35.11 -0.73 -2.32
CA GLU A 346 35.11 0.18 -1.17
C GLU A 346 36.06 -0.34 -0.08
N LYS A 347 36.11 -1.67 0.09
CA LYS A 347 37.06 -2.33 0.98
C LYS A 347 37.53 -3.67 0.45
N ALA A 348 38.85 -3.88 0.49
CA ALA A 348 39.46 -5.16 0.19
C ALA A 348 39.59 -6.02 1.46
N SER A 349 39.45 -7.33 1.27
CA SER A 349 39.72 -8.36 2.29
C SER A 349 40.75 -9.35 1.75
N VAL A 350 41.28 -10.24 2.60
CA VAL A 350 42.22 -11.29 2.17
C VAL A 350 41.60 -12.66 2.44
N LEU A 351 41.50 -13.48 1.39
CA LEU A 351 41.06 -14.86 1.48
C LEU A 351 42.11 -15.75 0.81
N ASN A 352 42.65 -16.71 1.55
CA ASN A 352 43.68 -17.64 1.05
C ASN A 352 44.90 -16.95 0.41
N GLY A 353 45.33 -15.81 0.98
CA GLY A 353 46.48 -15.04 0.47
C GLY A 353 46.20 -14.20 -0.78
N VAL A 354 44.96 -14.21 -1.29
CA VAL A 354 44.52 -13.35 -2.41
C VAL A 354 43.76 -12.15 -1.85
N THR A 355 44.04 -10.95 -2.36
CA THR A 355 43.26 -9.76 -2.07
C THR A 355 41.96 -9.80 -2.87
N ILE A 356 40.84 -9.83 -2.16
CA ILE A 356 39.51 -10.03 -2.72
C ILE A 356 38.58 -8.85 -2.45
N TRP A 357 37.50 -8.80 -3.24
CA TRP A 357 36.31 -8.03 -2.90
C TRP A 357 35.73 -8.56 -1.59
N ASP A 358 35.64 -7.72 -0.55
CA ASP A 358 34.89 -8.05 0.66
C ASP A 358 33.40 -8.21 0.35
N PRO A 359 32.79 -9.40 0.55
CA PRO A 359 31.39 -9.64 0.15
C PRO A 359 30.37 -8.77 0.90
N ASN A 360 30.61 -8.49 2.19
CA ASN A 360 29.66 -7.77 3.03
C ASN A 360 29.82 -6.25 2.84
N LEU A 361 31.06 -5.77 2.85
CA LEU A 361 31.34 -4.33 2.83
C LEU A 361 31.24 -3.73 1.44
N ASN A 362 31.39 -4.52 0.37
CA ASN A 362 31.15 -4.06 -1.00
C ASN A 362 29.74 -4.37 -1.52
N ARG A 363 28.81 -4.81 -0.65
CA ARG A 363 27.44 -5.10 -1.07
C ARG A 363 26.75 -3.86 -1.64
N ILE A 364 25.89 -4.08 -2.61
CA ILE A 364 25.08 -3.03 -3.22
C ILE A 364 23.76 -3.61 -3.70
N GLN A 365 22.68 -2.83 -3.59
CA GLN A 365 21.34 -3.22 -4.01
C GLN A 365 20.91 -2.45 -5.24
N GLY A 366 19.93 -3.00 -5.96
CA GLY A 366 19.11 -2.19 -6.84
C GLY A 366 18.20 -1.28 -6.03
N ILE A 367 17.43 -1.86 -5.11
CA ILE A 367 16.61 -1.15 -4.12
C ILE A 367 16.82 -1.76 -2.73
N TYR A 368 17.10 -0.92 -1.74
CA TYR A 368 17.15 -1.28 -0.32
C TYR A 368 16.03 -0.61 0.48
N LEU A 369 15.26 -1.42 1.20
CA LEU A 369 14.15 -0.99 2.05
C LEU A 369 14.35 -1.49 3.48
N SER A 370 14.24 -0.61 4.47
CA SER A 370 14.28 -1.01 5.88
C SER A 370 13.52 -0.04 6.78
N SER A 371 12.82 -0.58 7.77
CA SER A 371 12.04 0.20 8.75
C SER A 371 10.96 1.05 8.07
N LEU A 372 10.18 0.41 7.20
CA LEU A 372 9.06 1.02 6.47
C LEU A 372 7.71 0.49 6.96
N ASP A 373 6.68 1.34 7.01
CA ASP A 373 5.27 0.97 7.22
C ASP A 373 4.38 1.60 6.14
N GLY A 374 3.46 0.81 5.56
CA GLY A 374 2.55 1.28 4.49
C GLY A 374 3.28 1.66 3.21
N GLY A 375 4.21 0.81 2.77
CA GLY A 375 5.03 1.05 1.57
C GLY A 375 4.47 0.39 0.31
N LEU A 376 4.54 1.09 -0.82
CA LEU A 376 4.08 0.62 -2.13
C LEU A 376 5.23 0.63 -3.13
N LEU A 377 5.51 -0.53 -3.73
CA LEU A 377 6.35 -0.68 -4.91
C LEU A 377 5.44 -1.11 -6.07
N GLU A 378 5.38 -0.31 -7.12
CA GLU A 378 4.47 -0.53 -8.23
C GLU A 378 5.16 -0.21 -9.55
N ASP A 379 5.00 -1.04 -10.57
CA ASP A 379 5.53 -0.75 -11.91
C ASP A 379 7.05 -0.53 -11.85
N VAL A 380 7.79 -1.56 -11.43
CA VAL A 380 9.23 -1.48 -11.19
C VAL A 380 9.98 -2.47 -12.07
N PHE A 381 11.07 -2.03 -12.71
CA PHE A 381 12.01 -2.86 -13.43
C PHE A 381 13.41 -2.70 -12.83
N ILE A 382 14.00 -3.82 -12.43
CA ILE A 382 15.36 -3.84 -11.89
C ILE A 382 16.17 -4.94 -12.57
N ASP A 383 17.37 -4.58 -13.00
CA ASP A 383 18.26 -5.53 -13.65
C ASP A 383 19.73 -5.39 -13.24
N LYS A 384 20.38 -6.55 -13.08
CA LYS A 384 21.83 -6.70 -12.88
C LYS A 384 22.40 -5.89 -11.72
N SER A 385 21.84 -6.11 -10.52
CA SER A 385 22.39 -5.51 -9.28
C SER A 385 23.39 -6.43 -8.59
N GLY A 386 24.51 -5.87 -8.14
CA GLY A 386 25.44 -6.50 -7.20
C GLY A 386 26.65 -7.23 -7.78
N TRP A 387 26.85 -7.19 -9.09
CA TRP A 387 27.95 -7.87 -9.78
C TRP A 387 28.14 -7.31 -11.20
N ASN A 388 29.28 -7.60 -11.83
CA ASN A 388 29.55 -7.23 -13.21
C ASN A 388 30.19 -8.39 -14.01
N ASP A 389 30.07 -8.35 -15.33
CA ASP A 389 30.60 -9.38 -16.22
C ASP A 389 32.12 -9.46 -16.12
N GLY A 390 32.66 -10.67 -16.30
CA GLY A 390 34.10 -10.91 -16.20
C GLY A 390 34.65 -10.98 -14.78
N TYR A 391 33.79 -10.98 -13.75
CA TYR A 391 34.21 -11.24 -12.37
C TYR A 391 34.98 -12.56 -12.27
N ALA A 392 35.89 -12.64 -11.29
CA ALA A 392 36.66 -13.85 -11.05
C ALA A 392 36.03 -14.70 -9.95
N TYR A 393 36.06 -16.03 -10.12
CA TYR A 393 35.58 -16.99 -9.12
C TYR A 393 36.27 -16.84 -7.76
N ASP A 394 37.58 -16.53 -7.77
CA ASP A 394 38.39 -16.27 -6.58
C ASP A 394 38.15 -14.89 -5.95
N GLN A 395 37.27 -14.07 -6.54
CA GLN A 395 36.90 -12.73 -6.10
C GLN A 395 38.08 -11.75 -6.06
N ARG A 396 39.16 -11.98 -6.81
CA ARG A 396 40.30 -11.06 -6.84
C ARG A 396 39.89 -9.64 -7.25
N ILE A 397 40.42 -8.64 -6.58
CA ILE A 397 40.09 -7.22 -6.85
C ILE A 397 40.53 -6.72 -8.23
N THR A 398 41.37 -7.48 -8.95
CA THR A 398 41.80 -7.16 -10.32
C THR A 398 40.78 -7.56 -11.37
N ALA A 399 39.67 -8.19 -10.96
CA ALA A 399 38.52 -8.50 -11.81
C ALA A 399 37.31 -7.67 -11.36
N PRO A 400 36.31 -7.45 -12.24
CA PRO A 400 35.07 -6.76 -11.90
C PRO A 400 34.34 -7.35 -10.68
N GLN A 401 33.42 -6.57 -10.10
CA GLN A 401 32.73 -6.94 -8.86
C GLN A 401 32.07 -8.32 -8.96
N PRO A 402 32.43 -9.27 -8.09
CA PRO A 402 31.82 -10.58 -8.05
C PRO A 402 30.46 -10.53 -7.32
N PRO A 403 29.56 -11.47 -7.64
CA PRO A 403 28.29 -11.61 -6.95
C PRO A 403 28.51 -12.03 -5.48
N SER A 404 27.65 -11.56 -4.58
CA SER A 404 27.71 -11.88 -3.16
C SER A 404 26.34 -12.27 -2.61
N MET A 405 26.32 -12.98 -1.48
CA MET A 405 25.08 -13.28 -0.75
C MET A 405 24.40 -12.05 -0.12
N TYR A 406 25.04 -10.88 -0.18
CA TYR A 406 24.56 -9.64 0.42
C TYR A 406 24.04 -8.64 -0.61
N SER A 407 24.15 -8.92 -1.91
CA SER A 407 23.72 -8.04 -2.99
C SER A 407 22.50 -8.62 -3.73
N HIS A 408 21.52 -7.78 -4.02
CA HIS A 408 20.19 -8.18 -4.48
C HIS A 408 19.61 -7.12 -5.43
N ASN A 409 18.65 -7.51 -6.26
CA ASN A 409 17.87 -6.53 -7.02
C ASN A 409 16.98 -5.73 -6.06
N ILE A 410 16.13 -6.40 -5.29
CA ILE A 410 15.37 -5.79 -4.19
C ILE A 410 15.74 -6.46 -2.89
N TYR A 411 16.11 -5.66 -1.88
CA TYR A 411 16.25 -6.09 -0.50
C TYR A 411 15.32 -5.31 0.41
N CYS A 412 14.29 -5.97 0.91
CA CYS A 412 13.47 -5.49 2.00
C CYS A 412 13.83 -6.22 3.30
N GLN A 413 14.27 -5.45 4.28
CA GLN A 413 14.64 -5.96 5.58
C GLN A 413 13.41 -6.36 6.40
N GLY A 414 13.60 -7.29 7.34
CA GLY A 414 12.52 -7.72 8.24
C GLY A 414 11.94 -6.60 9.10
N SER A 415 12.61 -5.46 9.28
CA SER A 415 12.11 -4.35 10.09
C SER A 415 10.95 -3.57 9.44
N SER A 416 10.35 -4.03 8.36
CA SER A 416 9.25 -3.34 7.67
C SER A 416 7.91 -4.09 7.81
N ALA A 417 6.80 -3.39 7.60
CA ALA A 417 5.43 -3.92 7.69
C ALA A 417 4.47 -3.24 6.69
N ASP A 418 3.28 -3.83 6.49
CA ASP A 418 2.23 -3.33 5.57
C ASP A 418 2.75 -2.93 4.18
N LEU A 419 3.64 -3.75 3.62
CA LEU A 419 4.22 -3.48 2.31
C LEU A 419 3.44 -4.17 1.19
N THR A 420 3.43 -3.53 0.03
CA THR A 420 2.88 -4.07 -1.21
C THR A 420 3.90 -3.90 -2.33
N VAL A 421 4.19 -4.97 -3.06
CA VAL A 421 4.94 -4.91 -4.30
C VAL A 421 4.12 -5.54 -5.41
N ARG A 422 3.97 -4.83 -6.53
CA ARG A 422 3.23 -5.35 -7.67
C ARG A 422 3.75 -4.88 -9.01
N ARG A 423 3.44 -5.67 -10.05
CA ARG A 423 3.85 -5.40 -11.43
C ARG A 423 5.33 -5.07 -11.52
N THR A 424 6.14 -5.98 -10.99
CA THR A 424 7.59 -5.78 -10.86
C THR A 424 8.36 -6.88 -11.55
N ILE A 425 9.37 -6.49 -12.33
CA ILE A 425 10.31 -7.36 -13.02
C ILE A 425 11.68 -7.24 -12.34
N CYS A 426 12.27 -8.38 -11.98
CA CYS A 426 13.64 -8.46 -11.50
C CYS A 426 14.46 -9.41 -12.36
N SER A 427 15.55 -8.94 -12.95
CA SER A 427 16.43 -9.79 -13.75
C SER A 427 17.88 -9.75 -13.32
N ARG A 428 18.58 -10.87 -13.49
CA ARG A 428 20.03 -10.97 -13.36
C ARG A 428 20.62 -10.45 -12.03
N GLY A 429 19.90 -10.52 -10.91
CA GLY A 429 20.41 -10.07 -9.61
C GLY A 429 21.52 -10.98 -9.07
N ALA A 430 22.47 -10.43 -8.30
CA ALA A 430 23.59 -11.18 -7.74
C ALA A 430 23.15 -12.43 -6.95
N LEU A 431 22.40 -12.26 -5.85
CA LEU A 431 21.75 -13.37 -5.15
C LEU A 431 20.26 -13.46 -5.48
N THR A 432 19.45 -12.51 -5.06
CA THR A 432 17.98 -12.60 -5.20
C THR A 432 17.43 -11.59 -6.19
N GLY A 433 16.37 -11.97 -6.91
CA GLY A 433 15.45 -11.00 -7.51
C GLY A 433 14.76 -10.21 -6.38
N PHE A 434 13.98 -10.91 -5.56
CA PHE A 434 13.33 -10.33 -4.39
C PHE A 434 13.84 -10.95 -3.10
N GLN A 435 14.41 -10.16 -2.21
CA GLN A 435 14.61 -10.52 -0.81
C GLN A 435 13.60 -9.76 0.04
N TRP A 436 12.42 -10.35 0.24
CA TRP A 436 11.26 -9.70 0.82
C TRP A 436 10.94 -10.21 2.23
N ARG A 437 11.66 -9.71 3.24
CA ARG A 437 11.58 -10.29 4.60
C ARG A 437 10.39 -9.80 5.44
N ALA A 438 9.63 -8.83 4.96
CA ALA A 438 8.61 -8.11 5.71
C ALA A 438 7.20 -8.74 5.68
N GLY A 439 6.97 -9.76 4.85
CA GLY A 439 5.61 -10.22 4.54
C GLY A 439 4.84 -9.19 3.71
N GLY A 440 3.52 -9.19 3.74
CA GLY A 440 2.68 -8.25 2.98
C GLY A 440 2.21 -8.81 1.63
N VAL A 441 1.90 -7.93 0.67
CA VAL A 441 1.31 -8.31 -0.62
C VAL A 441 2.36 -8.29 -1.72
N MET A 442 2.43 -9.36 -2.50
CA MET A 442 3.30 -9.53 -3.67
C MET A 442 2.45 -10.03 -4.83
N GLU A 443 2.18 -9.21 -5.86
CA GLU A 443 1.32 -9.60 -6.99
C GLU A 443 1.89 -9.23 -8.35
N ASP A 444 1.66 -10.06 -9.38
CA ASP A 444 2.06 -9.80 -10.76
C ASP A 444 3.60 -9.60 -10.88
N LEU A 445 4.37 -10.60 -10.46
CA LEU A 445 5.84 -10.54 -10.44
C LEU A 445 6.46 -11.42 -11.54
N VAL A 446 7.59 -10.96 -12.07
CA VAL A 446 8.44 -11.74 -12.97
C VAL A 446 9.87 -11.68 -12.46
N THR A 447 10.52 -12.82 -12.32
CA THR A 447 11.95 -12.87 -12.00
C THR A 447 12.68 -13.88 -12.86
N PHE A 448 13.87 -13.50 -13.33
CA PHE A 448 14.71 -14.39 -14.10
C PHE A 448 16.20 -14.14 -14.00
N GLY A 449 16.98 -15.21 -14.16
CA GLY A 449 18.44 -15.16 -14.16
C GLY A 449 19.05 -14.69 -12.84
N SER A 450 18.33 -14.75 -11.71
CA SER A 450 18.86 -14.52 -10.35
C SER A 450 19.10 -15.87 -9.66
N ASN A 451 20.05 -15.97 -8.72
CA ASN A 451 20.31 -17.25 -8.04
C ASN A 451 19.13 -17.71 -7.17
N VAL A 452 18.37 -16.76 -6.63
CA VAL A 452 17.09 -16.95 -5.95
C VAL A 452 16.07 -16.07 -6.64
N GLY A 453 14.95 -16.62 -7.09
CA GLY A 453 13.88 -15.80 -7.66
C GLY A 453 13.27 -14.88 -6.61
N VAL A 454 12.60 -15.48 -5.61
CA VAL A 454 11.91 -14.77 -4.55
C VAL A 454 12.24 -15.40 -3.20
N LEU A 455 12.60 -14.60 -2.22
CA LEU A 455 12.62 -14.96 -0.80
C LEU A 455 11.53 -14.16 -0.11
N VAL A 456 10.61 -14.84 0.56
CA VAL A 456 9.52 -14.19 1.32
C VAL A 456 9.68 -14.56 2.79
N GLY A 457 9.77 -13.55 3.65
CA GLY A 457 9.73 -13.69 5.10
C GLY A 457 8.48 -13.05 5.69
N GLY A 458 8.44 -12.94 7.02
CA GLY A 458 7.38 -12.26 7.76
C GLY A 458 7.89 -11.63 9.06
N SER A 459 9.09 -11.04 9.07
CA SER A 459 9.81 -10.39 10.22
C SER A 459 10.00 -11.26 11.49
N VAL A 460 10.94 -11.05 12.44
CA VAL A 460 12.30 -10.46 12.39
C VAL A 460 13.28 -11.54 12.86
N SER A 461 14.30 -11.87 12.07
CA SER A 461 15.42 -12.66 12.55
C SER A 461 16.36 -11.81 13.40
N PHE A 462 16.24 -11.88 14.72
CA PHE A 462 17.36 -11.77 15.65
C PHE A 462 17.11 -12.71 16.84
N GLY A 463 17.54 -13.99 16.71
CA GLY A 463 17.48 -14.98 17.79
C GLY A 463 16.35 -16.03 17.73
N ASN A 464 16.00 -16.53 16.53
CA ASN A 464 15.05 -17.64 16.30
C ASN A 464 13.57 -17.37 16.61
N THR A 465 13.12 -16.11 16.66
CA THR A 465 11.70 -15.76 16.85
C THR A 465 11.05 -15.27 15.54
N LEU A 466 10.20 -16.11 14.94
CA LEU A 466 9.37 -15.80 13.77
C LEU A 466 8.14 -14.98 14.19
N GLY A 467 8.04 -13.71 13.80
CA GLY A 467 6.91 -12.81 14.12
C GLY A 467 6.82 -11.56 13.25
N GLY A 468 5.72 -11.41 12.52
CA GLY A 468 5.37 -10.25 11.69
C GLY A 468 4.26 -10.56 10.68
N PRO A 469 4.02 -9.68 9.69
CA PRO A 469 2.83 -9.73 8.84
C PRO A 469 2.71 -11.02 8.02
N PHE A 470 1.48 -11.48 7.79
CA PHE A 470 1.21 -12.52 6.80
C PHE A 470 1.61 -12.06 5.40
N ALA A 471 1.94 -13.04 4.54
CA ALA A 471 2.23 -12.80 3.13
C ALA A 471 1.09 -13.32 2.24
N TRP A 472 0.64 -12.50 1.29
CA TRP A 472 -0.14 -12.91 0.13
C TRP A 472 0.74 -12.75 -1.10
N VAL A 473 1.07 -13.86 -1.77
CA VAL A 473 1.96 -13.92 -2.92
C VAL A 473 1.20 -14.54 -4.08
N SER A 474 0.92 -13.78 -5.13
CA SER A 474 0.11 -14.24 -6.26
C SER A 474 0.66 -13.82 -7.61
N ASN A 475 0.35 -14.59 -8.66
CA ASN A 475 0.77 -14.33 -10.05
C ASN A 475 2.28 -14.09 -10.15
N VAL A 476 3.08 -15.09 -9.79
CA VAL A 476 4.54 -14.99 -9.85
C VAL A 476 5.07 -15.95 -10.91
N LEU A 477 5.83 -15.41 -11.86
CA LEU A 477 6.59 -16.18 -12.83
C LEU A 477 8.08 -16.12 -12.47
N ILE A 478 8.68 -17.28 -12.24
CA ILE A 478 10.11 -17.45 -12.01
C ILE A 478 10.67 -18.34 -13.12
N THR A 479 11.61 -17.81 -13.89
CA THR A 479 12.22 -18.56 -15.00
C THR A 479 13.73 -18.37 -15.01
N GLU A 480 14.49 -19.43 -15.26
CA GLU A 480 15.96 -19.42 -15.26
C GLU A 480 16.62 -19.03 -13.93
N ALA A 481 17.54 -19.85 -13.46
CA ALA A 481 18.41 -19.49 -12.34
C ALA A 481 19.67 -18.78 -12.83
N GLY A 482 20.20 -17.84 -12.04
CA GLY A 482 21.42 -17.12 -12.36
C GLY A 482 22.71 -17.92 -12.20
N GLN A 483 22.72 -18.94 -11.32
CA GLN A 483 23.85 -19.85 -11.05
C GLN A 483 25.22 -19.18 -10.77
N ARG A 484 25.22 -17.91 -10.40
CA ARG A 484 26.43 -17.12 -10.11
C ARG A 484 27.16 -17.66 -8.89
N LYS A 485 28.45 -17.98 -9.03
CA LYS A 485 29.20 -18.68 -7.98
C LYS A 485 30.57 -18.03 -7.74
N THR A 486 30.93 -17.92 -6.47
CA THR A 486 32.26 -17.49 -6.01
C THR A 486 32.85 -18.48 -5.01
N THR A 487 34.12 -18.26 -4.64
CA THR A 487 34.83 -19.00 -3.56
C THR A 487 34.32 -18.70 -2.15
N ALA A 488 33.65 -17.55 -1.92
CA ALA A 488 33.01 -17.24 -0.65
C ALA A 488 31.69 -18.01 -0.49
N ALA A 489 31.13 -18.00 0.72
CA ALA A 489 29.85 -18.65 0.97
C ALA A 489 28.75 -18.06 0.08
N ASN A 490 28.27 -18.85 -0.89
CA ASN A 490 27.07 -18.55 -1.66
C ASN A 490 25.86 -19.13 -0.91
N PHE A 491 24.81 -18.33 -0.69
CA PHE A 491 23.62 -18.79 0.02
C PHE A 491 22.77 -19.78 -0.80
N ALA A 492 22.69 -19.56 -2.12
CA ALA A 492 21.94 -20.38 -3.07
C ALA A 492 22.44 -20.13 -4.50
N LEU A 493 22.19 -21.09 -5.40
CA LEU A 493 22.57 -21.01 -6.82
C LEU A 493 21.36 -21.13 -7.77
N ALA A 494 20.33 -21.87 -7.38
CA ALA A 494 19.12 -22.03 -8.19
C ALA A 494 17.88 -22.27 -7.31
N ARG A 495 17.46 -21.28 -6.51
CA ARG A 495 16.19 -21.35 -5.77
C ARG A 495 15.08 -20.58 -6.49
N GLY A 496 13.89 -21.19 -6.59
CA GLY A 496 12.73 -20.48 -7.12
C GLY A 496 12.14 -19.56 -6.04
N ILE A 497 11.39 -20.13 -5.10
CA ILE A 497 10.87 -19.45 -3.91
C ILE A 497 11.51 -20.02 -2.63
N ASP A 498 11.99 -19.12 -1.77
CA ASP A 498 12.40 -19.40 -0.40
C ASP A 498 11.37 -18.81 0.58
N ALA A 499 10.39 -19.64 0.97
CA ALA A 499 9.22 -19.28 1.76
C ALA A 499 9.50 -19.45 3.26
N ASN A 500 9.92 -18.36 3.88
CA ASN A 500 10.22 -18.24 5.31
C ASN A 500 9.14 -17.45 6.08
N CYS A 501 7.98 -17.20 5.47
CA CYS A 501 6.82 -16.56 6.11
C CYS A 501 5.86 -17.61 6.69
N PRO A 502 5.72 -17.73 8.02
CA PRO A 502 4.68 -18.55 8.63
C PRO A 502 3.28 -18.12 8.18
N TRP A 503 2.44 -19.08 7.79
CA TRP A 503 1.06 -18.85 7.38
C TRP A 503 0.88 -17.86 6.21
N GLY A 504 1.91 -17.70 5.37
CA GLY A 504 1.77 -17.06 4.06
C GLY A 504 0.92 -17.91 3.11
N ALA A 505 0.24 -17.25 2.19
CA ALA A 505 -0.53 -17.86 1.11
C ALA A 505 0.14 -17.57 -0.23
N TYR A 506 0.39 -18.62 -0.99
CA TYR A 506 1.05 -18.58 -2.30
C TYR A 506 0.08 -19.12 -3.35
N ASP A 507 -0.30 -18.30 -4.31
CA ASP A 507 -1.25 -18.66 -5.36
C ASP A 507 -0.70 -18.34 -6.75
N ARG A 508 -1.07 -19.12 -7.76
CA ARG A 508 -0.68 -18.87 -9.16
C ARG A 508 0.83 -18.62 -9.35
N ILE A 509 1.65 -19.54 -8.86
CA ILE A 509 3.11 -19.46 -8.96
C ILE A 509 3.61 -20.43 -10.04
N ALA A 510 4.38 -19.98 -11.03
CA ALA A 510 5.10 -20.86 -11.95
C ALA A 510 6.61 -20.73 -11.74
N ILE A 511 7.28 -21.85 -11.48
CA ILE A 511 8.72 -21.94 -11.29
C ILE A 511 9.27 -22.89 -12.35
N VAL A 512 9.89 -22.31 -13.37
CA VAL A 512 10.14 -23.00 -14.63
C VAL A 512 11.59 -22.80 -15.07
N HIS A 513 12.14 -23.74 -15.83
CA HIS A 513 13.44 -23.57 -16.46
C HIS A 513 13.39 -24.04 -17.92
N SER A 514 14.10 -23.33 -18.79
CA SER A 514 14.09 -23.53 -20.24
C SER A 514 14.72 -24.85 -20.71
N ASN A 515 15.45 -25.59 -19.87
CA ASN A 515 16.33 -26.65 -20.38
C ASN A 515 16.47 -27.86 -19.46
N ALA A 516 16.04 -29.03 -19.97
CA ALA A 516 16.18 -30.32 -19.30
C ALA A 516 17.55 -30.97 -19.56
N GLY A 517 18.42 -30.33 -20.35
CA GLY A 517 19.56 -31.02 -20.93
C GLY A 517 20.77 -30.19 -21.37
N THR A 518 20.87 -28.88 -21.09
CA THR A 518 22.18 -28.21 -21.23
C THR A 518 23.04 -28.55 -20.02
N PRO A 519 24.12 -29.35 -20.20
CA PRO A 519 25.11 -29.51 -19.15
C PRO A 519 25.79 -28.16 -18.97
N LEU A 520 25.66 -27.55 -17.79
CA LEU A 520 26.70 -26.97 -16.93
C LEU A 520 27.99 -26.40 -17.60
N ALA A 521 27.96 -25.92 -18.85
CA ALA A 521 29.16 -25.49 -19.58
C ALA A 521 29.71 -24.16 -19.05
N GLU A 522 28.94 -23.46 -18.21
CA GLU A 522 29.35 -22.27 -17.48
C GLU A 522 30.10 -22.57 -16.16
N PHE A 523 30.25 -23.85 -15.81
CA PHE A 523 31.09 -24.27 -14.69
C PHE A 523 32.53 -24.35 -15.18
N GLY A 524 33.35 -23.38 -14.78
CA GLY A 524 34.80 -23.45 -14.95
C GLY A 524 35.40 -24.78 -14.42
N PRO A 525 36.69 -25.06 -14.69
CA PRO A 525 37.29 -26.41 -14.84
C PRO A 525 37.18 -27.43 -13.69
N SER A 526 36.50 -27.12 -12.58
CA SER A 526 36.46 -27.94 -11.37
C SER A 526 35.23 -28.84 -11.20
N GLY A 527 34.27 -28.86 -12.13
CA GLY A 527 33.21 -29.89 -12.17
C GLY A 527 32.45 -30.13 -10.85
N GLN A 528 32.23 -29.08 -10.04
CA GLN A 528 31.57 -29.24 -8.75
C GLN A 528 30.05 -29.29 -8.90
N SER A 529 29.44 -30.39 -8.45
CA SER A 529 27.99 -30.57 -8.39
C SER A 529 27.33 -29.50 -7.50
N ILE A 530 26.15 -29.02 -7.92
CA ILE A 530 25.29 -28.19 -7.07
C ILE A 530 24.86 -29.05 -5.87
N LYS A 531 25.01 -28.55 -4.64
CA LYS A 531 24.49 -29.27 -3.47
C LYS A 531 22.95 -29.26 -3.50
N PRO A 532 22.26 -30.34 -3.11
CA PRO A 532 20.79 -30.41 -3.11
C PRO A 532 20.11 -29.26 -2.32
N SER A 533 20.77 -28.72 -1.28
CA SER A 533 20.29 -27.58 -0.49
C SER A 533 20.32 -26.23 -1.21
N GLU A 534 21.03 -26.12 -2.33
CA GLU A 534 21.31 -24.87 -3.03
C GLU A 534 20.46 -24.67 -4.31
N GLY A 535 19.65 -25.69 -4.69
CA GLY A 535 18.92 -25.74 -5.97
C GLY A 535 17.39 -25.90 -5.91
N ARG A 536 16.74 -25.72 -4.76
CA ARG A 536 15.30 -26.05 -4.59
C ARG A 536 14.36 -25.10 -5.35
N ALA A 537 13.45 -25.65 -6.15
CA ALA A 537 12.39 -24.86 -6.81
C ALA A 537 11.52 -24.12 -5.79
N LEU A 538 10.96 -24.85 -4.83
CA LEU A 538 10.19 -24.30 -3.72
C LEU A 538 10.76 -24.82 -2.40
N ASN A 539 11.25 -23.90 -1.57
CA ASN A 539 11.74 -24.20 -0.24
C ASN A 539 10.76 -23.66 0.81
N VAL A 540 9.97 -24.55 1.39
CA VAL A 540 9.17 -24.27 2.60
C VAL A 540 9.86 -24.98 3.76
N THR A 541 10.43 -24.23 4.70
CA THR A 541 11.14 -24.84 5.83
C THR A 541 10.17 -25.58 6.76
N SER A 542 10.61 -26.69 7.38
CA SER A 542 9.76 -27.55 8.23
C SER A 542 9.20 -26.87 9.48
N GLU A 543 9.74 -25.71 9.87
CA GLU A 543 9.26 -24.88 10.99
C GLU A 543 8.17 -23.88 10.56
N VAL A 544 7.90 -23.79 9.26
CA VAL A 544 7.01 -22.82 8.62
C VAL A 544 5.89 -23.58 7.90
N VAL A 545 4.68 -23.58 8.47
CA VAL A 545 3.50 -24.11 7.78
C VAL A 545 2.95 -22.99 6.89
N ALA A 546 3.15 -23.10 5.58
CA ALA A 546 2.43 -22.26 4.61
C ALA A 546 0.93 -22.57 4.73
N TYR A 547 0.10 -21.53 4.67
CA TYR A 547 -1.36 -21.71 4.79
C TYR A 547 -1.95 -22.35 3.53
N SER A 548 -1.47 -21.94 2.36
CA SER A 548 -1.82 -22.53 1.06
C SER A 548 -0.68 -22.35 0.08
N VAL A 549 -0.48 -23.34 -0.80
CA VAL A 549 0.46 -23.26 -1.91
C VAL A 549 -0.21 -23.82 -3.16
N ASN A 550 -0.38 -22.98 -4.18
CA ASN A 550 -0.80 -23.34 -5.53
C ASN A 550 0.30 -22.93 -6.52
N ALA A 551 1.20 -23.87 -6.79
CA ALA A 551 2.39 -23.63 -7.60
C ALA A 551 2.59 -24.75 -8.62
N ALA A 552 3.06 -24.39 -9.81
CA ALA A 552 3.57 -25.32 -10.81
C ALA A 552 5.11 -25.26 -10.83
N ILE A 553 5.75 -26.43 -10.84
CA ILE A 553 7.20 -26.59 -10.94
C ILE A 553 7.46 -27.41 -12.20
N TYR A 554 8.26 -26.89 -13.12
CA TYR A 554 8.57 -27.59 -14.36
C TYR A 554 10.04 -27.43 -14.72
N ASN A 555 10.72 -28.55 -14.93
CA ASN A 555 12.07 -28.64 -15.44
C ASN A 555 13.11 -27.89 -14.58
N TRP A 556 12.85 -27.72 -13.28
CA TRP A 556 13.74 -26.96 -12.42
C TRP A 556 15.04 -27.75 -12.14
N LEU A 557 16.19 -27.10 -12.30
CA LEU A 557 17.55 -27.67 -12.26
C LEU A 557 17.84 -28.68 -11.14
N SER A 558 17.27 -28.57 -9.94
CA SER A 558 17.46 -29.61 -8.93
C SER A 558 16.86 -30.94 -9.36
N ALA A 559 15.64 -30.93 -9.91
CA ALA A 559 14.87 -32.09 -10.31
C ALA A 559 15.55 -32.86 -11.46
N SER A 560 16.07 -32.14 -12.46
CA SER A 560 16.75 -32.71 -13.63
C SER A 560 18.14 -33.31 -13.31
N LEU A 561 18.74 -32.95 -12.18
CA LEU A 561 20.04 -33.49 -11.72
C LEU A 561 19.92 -34.74 -10.83
N GLY A 562 18.72 -35.29 -10.61
CA GLY A 562 18.52 -36.55 -9.86
C GLY A 562 19.00 -36.51 -8.39
N LEU A 563 19.18 -35.32 -7.82
CA LEU A 563 19.67 -35.10 -6.46
C LEU A 563 18.64 -35.58 -5.41
N SER A 564 19.09 -36.23 -4.33
CA SER A 564 18.19 -36.67 -3.27
C SER A 564 17.65 -35.47 -2.46
N GLY A 565 16.32 -35.33 -2.38
CA GLY A 565 15.62 -34.24 -1.66
C GLY A 565 14.93 -33.18 -2.53
N ASN A 566 14.68 -33.46 -3.81
CA ASN A 566 14.19 -32.52 -4.83
C ASN A 566 12.68 -32.23 -4.81
N SER A 567 12.31 -31.04 -5.31
CA SER A 567 10.96 -30.74 -5.83
C SER A 567 10.83 -31.40 -7.22
N PRO A 568 10.15 -32.55 -7.38
CA PRO A 568 9.90 -33.11 -8.71
C PRO A 568 9.07 -32.11 -9.53
N ASP A 569 9.01 -32.34 -10.85
CA ASP A 569 8.02 -31.64 -11.66
C ASP A 569 6.62 -31.84 -11.07
N GLN A 570 5.94 -30.72 -10.88
CA GLN A 570 4.63 -30.62 -10.26
C GLN A 570 3.81 -29.70 -11.14
N LEU A 571 3.23 -30.28 -12.20
CA LEU A 571 2.28 -29.56 -13.05
C LEU A 571 0.89 -29.60 -12.42
N LEU A 572 0.10 -28.55 -12.63
CA LEU A 572 -1.27 -28.49 -12.15
C LEU A 572 -2.22 -29.24 -13.09
N PRO A 573 -3.41 -29.65 -12.59
CA PRO A 573 -4.46 -30.21 -13.45
C PRO A 573 -4.77 -29.27 -14.62
N GLY A 574 -4.79 -29.82 -15.85
CA GLY A 574 -5.02 -29.05 -17.07
C GLY A 574 -3.75 -28.48 -17.72
N ALA A 575 -2.57 -28.71 -17.15
CA ALA A 575 -1.30 -28.39 -17.81
C ALA A 575 -1.10 -29.18 -19.11
N ASN A 576 -0.35 -28.61 -20.06
CA ASN A 576 0.03 -29.26 -21.30
C ASN A 576 1.55 -29.36 -21.36
N GLU A 577 2.08 -30.54 -21.04
CA GLU A 577 3.52 -30.80 -20.96
C GLU A 577 4.24 -30.56 -22.29
N ALA A 578 3.62 -30.92 -23.42
CA ALA A 578 4.19 -30.67 -24.75
C ALA A 578 4.29 -29.16 -25.06
N LEU A 579 3.32 -28.36 -24.58
CA LEU A 579 3.38 -26.91 -24.67
C LEU A 579 4.42 -26.34 -23.70
N ALA A 580 4.48 -26.85 -22.46
CA ALA A 580 5.41 -26.42 -21.42
C ALA A 580 6.88 -26.56 -21.86
N ALA A 581 7.22 -27.64 -22.59
CA ALA A 581 8.56 -27.87 -23.13
C ALA A 581 9.04 -26.76 -24.10
N GLY A 582 8.13 -26.07 -24.79
CA GLY A 582 8.44 -25.00 -25.74
C GLY A 582 8.21 -23.58 -25.21
N ARG A 583 7.74 -23.43 -23.96
CA ARG A 583 7.38 -22.13 -23.37
C ARG A 583 8.51 -21.63 -22.48
N THR A 584 9.51 -21.01 -23.11
CA THR A 584 10.63 -20.37 -22.43
C THR A 584 10.53 -18.85 -22.55
N ILE A 585 11.15 -18.11 -21.65
CA ILE A 585 11.14 -16.64 -21.72
C ILE A 585 11.82 -16.11 -23.00
N GLY A 586 12.84 -16.81 -23.49
CA GLY A 586 13.47 -16.53 -24.79
C GLY A 586 12.52 -16.78 -25.96
N ALA A 587 11.80 -17.89 -25.97
CA ALA A 587 10.80 -18.19 -27.00
C ALA A 587 9.61 -17.19 -26.99
N TRP A 588 9.28 -16.62 -25.83
CA TRP A 588 8.34 -15.49 -25.76
C TRP A 588 8.88 -14.28 -26.51
N LEU A 589 10.15 -13.90 -26.30
CA LEU A 589 10.78 -12.80 -27.02
C LEU A 589 10.84 -13.08 -28.52
N ASP A 590 11.31 -14.27 -28.91
CA ASP A 590 11.34 -14.74 -30.29
C ASP A 590 10.00 -14.49 -31.00
N GLN A 591 8.89 -14.90 -30.37
CA GLN A 591 7.56 -14.66 -30.90
C GLN A 591 7.17 -13.17 -30.90
N LYS A 592 7.53 -12.44 -29.85
CA LYS A 592 7.14 -11.03 -29.67
C LYS A 592 7.76 -10.12 -30.72
N ILE A 593 9.05 -10.31 -31.04
CA ILE A 593 9.80 -9.42 -31.93
C ILE A 593 10.22 -10.07 -33.26
N GLY A 594 9.85 -11.34 -33.49
CA GLY A 594 10.09 -12.02 -34.77
C GLY A 594 11.54 -12.47 -34.97
N VAL A 595 12.20 -12.92 -33.90
CA VAL A 595 13.56 -13.49 -33.92
C VAL A 595 13.55 -14.96 -33.51
N THR A 596 14.70 -15.62 -33.48
CA THR A 596 14.81 -17.03 -33.07
C THR A 596 16.05 -17.26 -32.22
N GLY A 597 15.92 -18.07 -31.19
CA GLY A 597 17.03 -18.52 -30.35
C GLY A 597 17.42 -17.52 -29.27
N SER A 598 16.53 -16.60 -28.89
CA SER A 598 16.76 -15.68 -27.79
C SER A 598 16.90 -16.44 -26.46
N ASP A 599 17.72 -15.91 -25.57
CA ASP A 599 17.84 -16.37 -24.18
C ASP A 599 17.30 -15.33 -23.18
N PHE A 600 17.50 -15.58 -21.87
CA PHE A 600 17.05 -14.63 -20.85
C PHE A 600 17.89 -13.34 -20.80
N THR A 601 19.10 -13.34 -21.35
CA THR A 601 19.93 -12.14 -21.51
C THR A 601 19.31 -11.25 -22.57
N ASP A 602 18.93 -11.80 -23.72
CA ASP A 602 18.25 -11.06 -24.79
C ASP A 602 16.93 -10.44 -24.30
N VAL A 603 16.19 -11.17 -23.45
CA VAL A 603 14.97 -10.64 -22.81
C VAL A 603 15.28 -9.46 -21.89
N ALA A 604 16.34 -9.55 -21.06
CA ALA A 604 16.73 -8.44 -20.21
C ALA A 604 17.13 -7.21 -21.03
N GLU A 605 17.89 -7.41 -22.11
CA GLU A 605 18.27 -6.31 -23.02
C GLU A 605 17.04 -5.72 -23.72
N HIS A 606 16.07 -6.54 -24.14
CA HIS A 606 14.81 -6.02 -24.67
C HIS A 606 14.08 -5.14 -23.66
N PHE A 607 13.90 -5.60 -22.41
CA PHE A 607 13.24 -4.80 -21.37
C PHE A 607 14.00 -3.50 -21.05
N ARG A 608 15.33 -3.48 -21.13
CA ARG A 608 16.11 -2.25 -20.99
C ARG A 608 15.78 -1.18 -22.03
N THR A 609 15.29 -1.57 -23.22
CA THR A 609 14.91 -0.63 -24.29
C THR A 609 13.51 -0.05 -24.15
N LEU A 610 12.66 -0.61 -23.29
CA LEU A 610 11.28 -0.15 -23.13
C LEU A 610 11.21 1.00 -22.13
N ASP A 611 10.38 2.00 -22.44
CA ASP A 611 10.10 3.10 -21.50
C ASP A 611 9.33 2.60 -20.26
N GLU A 612 8.46 1.60 -20.44
CA GLU A 612 7.59 1.04 -19.39
C GLU A 612 7.57 -0.50 -19.42
N PRO A 613 8.65 -1.19 -18.99
CA PRO A 613 8.79 -2.64 -19.12
C PRO A 613 7.71 -3.45 -18.40
N TRP A 614 7.19 -2.93 -17.28
CA TRP A 614 6.15 -3.57 -16.46
C TRP A 614 4.82 -3.80 -17.21
N THR A 615 4.57 -3.06 -18.30
CA THR A 615 3.37 -3.25 -19.14
C THR A 615 3.34 -4.61 -19.85
N GLU A 616 4.51 -5.25 -20.02
CA GLU A 616 4.64 -6.55 -20.68
C GLU A 616 4.36 -7.75 -19.76
N ILE A 617 4.33 -7.55 -18.42
CA ILE A 617 4.15 -8.63 -17.44
C ILE A 617 2.92 -9.46 -17.74
N ARG A 618 1.80 -8.80 -18.06
CA ARG A 618 0.54 -9.48 -18.31
C ARG A 618 0.59 -10.31 -19.59
N ALA A 619 1.12 -9.75 -20.67
CA ALA A 619 1.28 -10.46 -21.93
C ALA A 619 2.18 -11.69 -21.74
N LEU A 620 3.27 -11.55 -20.99
CA LEU A 620 4.16 -12.64 -20.63
C LEU A 620 3.47 -13.71 -19.76
N HIS A 621 2.74 -13.33 -18.71
CA HIS A 621 1.98 -14.27 -17.88
C HIS A 621 0.94 -15.03 -18.69
N ASN A 622 0.17 -14.35 -19.54
CA ASN A 622 -0.83 -14.97 -20.40
C ASN A 622 -0.23 -15.91 -21.44
N TRP A 623 1.02 -15.67 -21.82
CA TRP A 623 1.75 -16.56 -22.70
C TRP A 623 2.35 -17.76 -21.97
N MET A 624 2.93 -17.58 -20.78
CA MET A 624 3.63 -18.63 -20.04
C MET A 624 2.70 -19.51 -19.21
N MET A 625 1.89 -18.91 -18.34
CA MET A 625 1.18 -19.59 -17.25
C MET A 625 0.21 -20.68 -17.72
N PRO A 626 -0.51 -20.56 -18.86
CA PRO A 626 -1.40 -21.61 -19.35
C PRO A 626 -0.75 -22.95 -19.65
N ALA A 627 0.52 -22.96 -20.05
CA ALA A 627 1.24 -24.20 -20.30
C ALA A 627 1.37 -25.07 -19.04
N TYR A 628 1.35 -24.43 -17.87
CA TYR A 628 1.55 -25.07 -16.57
C TYR A 628 0.25 -25.30 -15.79
N GLY A 629 -0.91 -25.15 -16.45
CA GLY A 629 -2.24 -25.46 -15.89
C GLY A 629 -2.95 -24.29 -15.22
N PHE A 630 -2.42 -23.07 -15.33
CA PHE A 630 -3.11 -21.88 -14.85
C PHE A 630 -4.02 -21.28 -15.94
N ALA A 631 -5.23 -20.87 -15.58
CA ALA A 631 -6.05 -20.09 -16.51
C ALA A 631 -5.34 -18.78 -16.92
N ALA A 632 -5.42 -18.40 -18.20
CA ALA A 632 -4.98 -17.10 -18.65
C ALA A 632 -5.78 -15.98 -17.96
N ILE A 633 -5.11 -14.90 -17.60
CA ILE A 633 -5.74 -13.71 -17.03
C ILE A 633 -6.19 -12.87 -18.21
N THR A 634 -7.41 -13.11 -18.69
CA THR A 634 -7.95 -12.36 -19.83
C THR A 634 -8.16 -10.91 -19.40
N ASP A 635 -7.67 -9.96 -20.21
CA ASP A 635 -7.97 -8.56 -19.99
C ASP A 635 -9.46 -8.34 -20.11
N ARG A 636 -10.04 -7.87 -19.00
CA ARG A 636 -11.45 -7.58 -18.96
C ARG A 636 -11.67 -6.25 -19.64
N THR A 637 -12.32 -6.30 -20.79
CA THR A 637 -12.73 -5.12 -21.57
C THR A 637 -14.23 -4.87 -21.48
N VAL A 638 -14.98 -5.85 -20.97
CA VAL A 638 -16.43 -5.76 -20.79
C VAL A 638 -16.73 -5.19 -19.40
N PRO A 639 -17.49 -4.09 -19.30
CA PRO A 639 -17.93 -3.54 -18.03
C PRO A 639 -18.71 -4.57 -17.22
N THR A 640 -18.50 -4.63 -15.91
CA THR A 640 -19.17 -5.58 -15.01
C THR A 640 -19.30 -4.98 -13.61
N THR A 641 -20.24 -5.47 -12.81
CA THR A 641 -20.28 -5.19 -11.36
C THR A 641 -19.28 -6.09 -10.63
N LEU A 642 -18.25 -5.48 -10.04
CA LEU A 642 -17.30 -6.16 -9.17
C LEU A 642 -17.84 -6.15 -7.75
N VAL A 643 -18.20 -7.34 -7.26
CA VAL A 643 -18.68 -7.55 -5.90
C VAL A 643 -17.48 -7.87 -5.02
N PHE A 644 -17.28 -7.11 -3.94
CA PHE A 644 -16.23 -7.38 -2.97
C PHE A 644 -16.55 -8.68 -2.25
N ARG A 645 -15.75 -9.71 -2.53
CA ARG A 645 -15.91 -11.06 -2.02
C ARG A 645 -14.56 -11.54 -1.51
N PRO A 646 -14.29 -11.33 -0.21
CA PRO A 646 -13.09 -11.88 0.40
C PRO A 646 -12.92 -13.36 0.10
N ASP A 647 -11.67 -13.78 -0.12
CA ASP A 647 -11.34 -15.16 -0.45
C ASP A 647 -11.97 -16.16 0.54
N ASP A 648 -12.73 -17.13 0.01
CA ASP A 648 -13.47 -18.11 0.81
C ASP A 648 -12.56 -19.01 1.66
N GLN A 649 -11.28 -19.12 1.30
CA GLN A 649 -10.30 -19.88 2.04
C GLN A 649 -9.59 -19.02 3.10
N GLY A 650 -9.87 -17.72 3.23
CA GLY A 650 -9.21 -16.83 4.18
C GLY A 650 -7.71 -16.67 3.90
N ARG A 651 -7.30 -16.78 2.63
CA ARG A 651 -5.91 -16.65 2.17
C ARG A 651 -5.47 -15.20 2.04
N THR A 652 -6.41 -14.26 1.97
CA THR A 652 -6.18 -12.82 1.82
C THR A 652 -6.54 -12.06 3.11
N PRO A 653 -6.17 -10.78 3.22
CA PRO A 653 -6.70 -9.87 4.23
C PRO A 653 -8.23 -9.76 4.23
N GLY A 654 -8.89 -9.85 3.06
CA GLY A 654 -10.35 -9.76 2.98
C GLY A 654 -10.92 -8.38 3.31
N MET A 655 -10.11 -7.33 3.22
CA MET A 655 -10.50 -5.94 3.47
C MET A 655 -9.89 -4.95 2.47
N ARG A 656 -9.14 -5.42 1.47
CA ARG A 656 -8.27 -4.57 0.65
C ARG A 656 -8.75 -4.53 -0.79
N ALA A 657 -9.09 -3.34 -1.28
CA ALA A 657 -9.56 -3.15 -2.65
C ALA A 657 -8.49 -3.47 -3.71
N ASP A 658 -7.23 -3.47 -3.32
CA ASP A 658 -6.09 -3.63 -4.22
C ASP A 658 -5.64 -5.08 -4.42
N ILE A 659 -6.40 -6.06 -3.92
CA ILE A 659 -6.15 -7.50 -4.07
C ILE A 659 -7.19 -8.11 -4.99
N ARG A 660 -6.75 -8.70 -6.12
CA ARG A 660 -7.64 -9.28 -7.15
C ARG A 660 -8.50 -10.42 -6.61
N ALA A 661 -7.96 -11.22 -5.70
CA ALA A 661 -8.65 -12.38 -5.13
C ALA A 661 -9.81 -12.00 -4.19
N ASP A 662 -9.92 -10.73 -3.77
CA ASP A 662 -11.03 -10.22 -2.96
C ASP A 662 -12.19 -9.68 -3.81
N TRP A 663 -12.15 -9.86 -5.14
CA TRP A 663 -13.20 -9.43 -6.07
C TRP A 663 -13.82 -10.61 -6.83
N SER A 664 -15.14 -10.57 -7.03
CA SER A 664 -15.90 -11.62 -7.71
C SER A 664 -15.45 -11.95 -9.13
N THR A 665 -14.75 -11.02 -9.78
CA THR A 665 -14.23 -11.16 -11.15
C THR A 665 -12.78 -11.64 -11.21
N GLY A 666 -12.05 -11.68 -10.08
CA GLY A 666 -10.61 -11.93 -10.06
C GLY A 666 -9.77 -10.80 -10.66
N ASP A 667 -10.33 -9.59 -10.75
CA ASP A 667 -9.74 -8.40 -11.35
C ASP A 667 -10.03 -7.16 -10.49
N LEU A 668 -9.31 -6.06 -10.72
CA LEU A 668 -9.48 -4.82 -9.96
C LEU A 668 -10.61 -3.95 -10.57
N PRO A 669 -11.32 -3.16 -9.74
CA PRO A 669 -12.28 -2.18 -10.23
C PRO A 669 -11.66 -1.14 -11.15
N GLY A 670 -12.36 -0.82 -12.23
CA GLY A 670 -11.93 0.17 -13.23
C GLY A 670 -10.89 -0.37 -14.22
N THR A 671 -10.61 -1.68 -14.25
CA THR A 671 -9.87 -2.30 -15.35
C THR A 671 -10.63 -2.13 -16.68
N ALA A 672 -11.96 -2.29 -16.68
CA ALA A 672 -12.79 -1.96 -17.83
C ALA A 672 -13.51 -0.63 -17.61
N ALA A 673 -13.64 0.17 -18.68
CA ALA A 673 -14.42 1.40 -18.60
C ALA A 673 -15.90 1.07 -18.32
N GLY A 674 -16.51 1.74 -17.34
CA GLY A 674 -17.91 1.54 -16.97
C GLY A 674 -18.16 0.44 -15.93
N ASP A 675 -17.12 -0.02 -15.25
CA ASP A 675 -17.27 -0.94 -14.11
C ASP A 675 -18.09 -0.35 -12.98
N SER A 676 -18.92 -1.16 -12.35
CA SER A 676 -19.57 -0.80 -11.09
C SER A 676 -18.95 -1.58 -9.93
N ILE A 677 -19.02 -1.02 -8.73
CA ILE A 677 -18.53 -1.62 -7.49
C ILE A 677 -19.72 -1.93 -6.58
N ASP A 678 -19.72 -3.11 -5.99
CA ASP A 678 -20.61 -3.49 -4.90
C ASP A 678 -19.75 -3.98 -3.72
N LEU A 679 -19.84 -3.33 -2.56
CA LEU A 679 -19.07 -3.72 -1.38
C LEU A 679 -19.67 -4.92 -0.64
N ASP A 680 -20.88 -5.37 -1.00
CA ASP A 680 -21.62 -6.49 -0.39
C ASP A 680 -21.66 -6.40 1.15
N GLY A 681 -21.72 -5.16 1.67
CA GLY A 681 -21.76 -4.88 3.12
C GLY A 681 -20.44 -5.01 3.87
N HIS A 682 -19.30 -5.17 3.17
CA HIS A 682 -17.97 -5.33 3.76
C HIS A 682 -17.30 -4.02 4.17
N ARG A 683 -16.23 -4.13 4.96
CA ARG A 683 -15.28 -3.04 5.22
C ARG A 683 -14.13 -3.15 4.22
N VAL A 684 -13.92 -2.10 3.43
CA VAL A 684 -12.94 -2.08 2.36
C VAL A 684 -12.02 -0.88 2.50
N ASN A 685 -10.71 -1.12 2.51
CA ASN A 685 -9.65 -0.13 2.46
C ASN A 685 -9.23 0.09 1.01
N TRP A 686 -9.10 1.35 0.64
CA TRP A 686 -8.80 1.79 -0.71
C TRP A 686 -7.58 2.71 -0.74
N SER A 687 -6.57 2.33 -1.52
CA SER A 687 -5.33 3.11 -1.70
C SER A 687 -4.79 2.95 -3.13
N MET A 688 -5.62 3.23 -4.13
CA MET A 688 -5.26 3.06 -5.54
C MET A 688 -6.00 4.05 -6.45
N ASN A 689 -5.50 4.19 -7.68
CA ASN A 689 -6.18 4.90 -8.76
C ASN A 689 -6.69 3.87 -9.78
N PRO A 690 -8.01 3.75 -9.99
CA PRO A 690 -8.56 2.97 -11.11
C PRO A 690 -8.01 3.47 -12.45
N ALA A 691 -7.82 2.55 -13.40
CA ALA A 691 -7.42 2.93 -14.76
C ALA A 691 -8.55 3.69 -15.49
N ASN A 692 -9.80 3.36 -15.18
CA ASN A 692 -11.00 4.01 -15.72
C ASN A 692 -11.93 4.46 -14.59
N ALA A 693 -12.77 5.44 -14.89
CA ALA A 693 -13.84 5.84 -13.98
C ALA A 693 -14.80 4.68 -13.70
N ILE A 694 -15.32 4.66 -12.48
CA ILE A 694 -16.33 3.69 -12.03
C ILE A 694 -17.70 4.24 -12.42
N ALA A 695 -18.61 3.40 -12.90
CA ALA A 695 -20.00 3.74 -13.14
C ALA A 695 -20.72 3.88 -11.80
N ASP A 696 -21.16 2.79 -11.18
CA ASP A 696 -21.92 2.84 -9.92
C ASP A 696 -21.11 2.36 -8.72
N LEU A 697 -21.47 2.82 -7.52
CA LEU A 697 -20.91 2.37 -6.24
C LEU A 697 -22.04 2.03 -5.26
N ASP A 698 -22.18 0.75 -4.96
CA ASP A 698 -23.08 0.25 -3.92
C ASP A 698 -22.30 -0.12 -2.66
N PHE A 699 -22.68 0.45 -1.53
CA PHE A 699 -22.06 0.13 -0.24
C PHE A 699 -22.65 -1.14 0.40
N GLY A 700 -23.90 -1.51 0.11
CA GLY A 700 -24.59 -2.62 0.76
C GLY A 700 -24.65 -2.52 2.30
N GLY A 701 -24.63 -1.29 2.88
CA GLY A 701 -24.47 -1.07 4.32
C GLY A 701 -23.02 -1.21 4.83
N GLY A 702 -22.06 -1.36 3.93
CA GLY A 702 -20.63 -1.52 4.17
C GLY A 702 -19.92 -0.25 4.64
N GLU A 703 -18.60 -0.37 4.79
CA GLU A 703 -17.70 0.76 5.05
C GLU A 703 -16.62 0.82 3.98
N LEU A 704 -16.43 1.98 3.35
CA LEU A 704 -15.32 2.25 2.44
C LEU A 704 -14.41 3.29 3.08
N THR A 705 -13.16 2.93 3.32
CA THR A 705 -12.12 3.86 3.80
C THR A 705 -11.11 4.12 2.70
N LEU A 706 -11.00 5.35 2.23
CA LEU A 706 -9.94 5.75 1.29
C LEU A 706 -8.79 6.34 2.10
N TRP A 707 -7.60 5.78 1.91
CA TRP A 707 -6.34 6.29 2.46
C TRP A 707 -5.49 6.99 1.40
N GLY A 708 -5.76 6.76 0.11
CA GLY A 708 -4.96 7.32 -0.96
C GLY A 708 -5.61 7.16 -2.33
N GLY A 709 -5.15 7.96 -3.29
CA GLY A 709 -5.64 7.95 -4.66
C GLY A 709 -7.02 8.57 -4.81
N THR A 710 -7.67 8.30 -5.95
CA THR A 710 -8.98 8.85 -6.31
C THR A 710 -9.99 7.75 -6.58
N LEU A 711 -11.23 7.96 -6.12
CA LEU A 711 -12.39 7.20 -6.55
C LEU A 711 -13.47 8.17 -7.06
N LYS A 712 -13.91 7.96 -8.29
CA LYS A 712 -14.91 8.80 -8.97
C LYS A 712 -15.98 7.94 -9.64
N PRO A 713 -17.04 7.56 -8.92
CA PRO A 713 -18.26 7.04 -9.52
C PRO A 713 -18.92 8.13 -10.38
N THR A 714 -19.27 7.80 -11.63
CA THR A 714 -19.95 8.70 -12.57
C THR A 714 -21.47 8.47 -12.60
N GLY A 715 -21.93 7.37 -12.02
CA GLY A 715 -23.31 6.95 -11.90
C GLY A 715 -23.80 7.01 -10.46
N ILE A 716 -24.59 6.02 -10.06
CA ILE A 716 -25.33 6.05 -8.80
C ILE A 716 -24.45 5.61 -7.62
N VAL A 717 -24.57 6.34 -6.51
CA VAL A 717 -24.08 5.90 -5.19
C VAL A 717 -25.27 5.41 -4.36
N SER A 718 -25.27 4.14 -3.93
CA SER A 718 -26.41 3.46 -3.30
C SER A 718 -26.06 2.59 -2.08
N GLY A 719 -27.07 1.95 -1.50
CA GLY A 719 -26.94 0.92 -0.45
C GLY A 719 -26.84 1.45 0.98
N GLY A 720 -26.58 2.76 1.16
CA GLY A 720 -26.28 3.33 2.48
C GLY A 720 -25.03 2.71 3.12
N GLY A 721 -24.56 3.25 4.23
CA GLY A 721 -23.35 2.76 4.89
C GLY A 721 -22.41 3.90 5.26
N ARG A 722 -21.11 3.65 5.21
CA ARG A 722 -20.12 4.60 5.72
C ARG A 722 -18.96 4.83 4.74
N LEU A 723 -18.69 6.09 4.45
CA LEU A 723 -17.50 6.54 3.71
C LEU A 723 -16.56 7.25 4.69
N VAL A 724 -15.28 6.84 4.71
CA VAL A 724 -14.22 7.51 5.45
C VAL A 724 -13.15 7.95 4.45
N LEU A 725 -12.83 9.24 4.44
CA LEU A 725 -11.75 9.82 3.65
C LEU A 725 -10.66 10.26 4.61
N ASP A 726 -9.46 9.72 4.47
CA ASP A 726 -8.32 9.98 5.34
C ASP A 726 -7.03 10.10 4.50
N TYR A 727 -5.91 10.44 5.14
CA TYR A 727 -4.62 10.66 4.47
C TYR A 727 -4.78 11.63 3.30
N VAL A 728 -4.46 11.25 2.05
CA VAL A 728 -4.65 12.07 0.86
C VAL A 728 -5.47 11.26 -0.14
N SER A 729 -6.76 11.15 0.17
CA SER A 729 -7.74 10.51 -0.70
C SER A 729 -8.68 11.54 -1.34
N ASP A 730 -9.11 11.30 -2.57
CA ASP A 730 -10.13 12.09 -3.25
C ASP A 730 -11.34 11.23 -3.60
N PHE A 731 -12.52 11.61 -3.13
CA PHE A 731 -13.79 11.00 -3.52
C PHE A 731 -14.68 12.02 -4.20
N TRP A 732 -15.14 11.66 -5.40
CA TRP A 732 -15.99 12.49 -6.24
C TRP A 732 -17.34 11.81 -6.42
N CYS A 733 -18.45 12.53 -6.23
CA CYS A 733 -19.78 12.02 -6.58
C CYS A 733 -20.59 13.02 -7.38
N ASP A 734 -21.39 12.50 -8.32
CA ASP A 734 -22.36 13.28 -9.06
C ASP A 734 -23.71 13.37 -8.32
N GLY A 735 -23.64 13.85 -7.09
CA GLY A 735 -24.80 13.91 -6.20
C GLY A 735 -25.09 12.61 -5.45
N PHE A 736 -26.15 12.65 -4.64
CA PHE A 736 -26.67 11.54 -3.85
C PHE A 736 -28.11 11.84 -3.47
N THR A 737 -29.05 10.98 -3.84
CA THR A 737 -30.49 11.20 -3.62
C THR A 737 -31.19 10.04 -2.92
N SER A 738 -30.46 9.01 -2.48
CA SER A 738 -31.05 7.86 -1.81
C SER A 738 -31.62 8.21 -0.43
N SER A 739 -32.68 7.51 -0.03
CA SER A 739 -33.22 7.52 1.33
C SER A 739 -32.38 6.69 2.31
N ASP A 740 -31.51 5.82 1.80
CA ASP A 740 -30.65 4.98 2.62
C ASP A 740 -29.65 5.86 3.38
N PRO A 741 -29.52 5.70 4.71
CA PRO A 741 -28.61 6.51 5.50
C PRO A 741 -27.15 6.34 5.04
N TRP A 742 -26.49 7.45 4.77
CA TRP A 742 -25.07 7.50 4.45
C TRP A 742 -24.31 8.33 5.48
N ASP A 743 -23.28 7.77 6.08
CA ASP A 743 -22.39 8.45 7.03
C ASP A 743 -21.06 8.76 6.34
N VAL A 744 -20.76 10.05 6.16
CA VAL A 744 -19.55 10.51 5.48
C VAL A 744 -18.63 11.20 6.49
N VAL A 745 -17.43 10.65 6.65
CA VAL A 745 -16.39 11.22 7.51
C VAL A 745 -15.22 11.64 6.64
N VAL A 746 -14.94 12.94 6.61
CA VAL A 746 -13.81 13.51 5.89
C VAL A 746 -12.80 14.03 6.92
N GLN A 747 -11.63 13.41 6.98
CA GLN A 747 -10.60 13.66 8.00
C GLN A 747 -9.19 13.56 7.42
N GLY A 748 -8.17 13.77 8.25
CA GLY A 748 -6.78 13.89 7.78
C GLY A 748 -6.67 15.03 6.76
N GLU A 749 -6.17 14.71 5.57
CA GLU A 749 -6.16 15.60 4.41
C GLU A 749 -7.05 15.07 3.27
N GLY A 750 -8.04 14.23 3.58
CA GLY A 750 -8.98 13.67 2.60
C GLY A 750 -9.87 14.75 1.96
N ARG A 751 -10.35 14.50 0.73
CA ARG A 751 -11.19 15.42 -0.04
C ARG A 751 -12.47 14.74 -0.52
N PHE A 752 -13.60 15.34 -0.17
CA PHE A 752 -14.92 15.04 -0.75
C PHE A 752 -15.30 16.12 -1.78
N VAL A 753 -15.80 15.72 -2.95
CA VAL A 753 -16.30 16.63 -3.99
C VAL A 753 -17.66 16.18 -4.50
N ASN A 754 -18.68 17.04 -4.37
CA ASN A 754 -19.98 16.85 -5.00
C ASN A 754 -20.11 17.73 -6.25
N THR A 755 -20.36 17.10 -7.39
CA THR A 755 -20.55 17.76 -8.69
C THR A 755 -22.02 17.82 -9.14
N GLY A 756 -22.93 17.19 -8.40
CA GLY A 756 -24.32 17.03 -8.79
C GLY A 756 -25.34 17.47 -7.74
N ALA A 757 -26.55 16.91 -7.82
CA ALA A 757 -27.63 17.16 -6.88
C ALA A 757 -27.53 16.24 -5.66
N PHE A 758 -27.21 16.81 -4.50
CA PHE A 758 -27.07 16.08 -3.25
C PHE A 758 -28.22 16.44 -2.30
N SER A 759 -29.13 15.51 -2.06
CA SER A 759 -30.29 15.67 -1.18
C SER A 759 -30.69 14.41 -0.41
N GLY A 760 -29.92 13.33 -0.55
CA GLY A 760 -30.16 12.05 0.11
C GLY A 760 -29.87 12.10 1.61
N ALA A 761 -30.23 11.02 2.30
CA ALA A 761 -30.16 10.91 3.76
C ALA A 761 -28.71 10.79 4.28
N CYS A 762 -27.98 11.91 4.36
CA CYS A 762 -26.56 11.91 4.73
C CYS A 762 -26.29 12.60 6.08
N ASN A 763 -25.50 11.95 6.95
CA ASN A 763 -24.75 12.63 8.00
C ASN A 763 -23.32 12.84 7.51
N MET A 764 -22.77 14.05 7.70
CA MET A 764 -21.42 14.36 7.29
C MET A 764 -20.63 15.02 8.43
N THR A 765 -19.42 14.53 8.67
CA THR A 765 -18.45 15.14 9.59
C THR A 765 -17.18 15.48 8.83
N VAL A 766 -16.78 16.75 8.84
CA VAL A 766 -15.53 17.23 8.24
C VAL A 766 -14.64 17.79 9.33
N ARG A 767 -13.40 17.31 9.43
CA ARG A 767 -12.46 17.63 10.52
C ARG A 767 -11.00 17.51 10.11
N SER A 768 -10.10 17.85 11.02
CA SER A 768 -8.66 17.98 10.73
C SER A 768 -8.41 18.98 9.58
N GLN A 769 -7.49 18.72 8.66
CA GLN A 769 -7.13 19.52 7.49
C GLN A 769 -7.89 19.08 6.23
N ALA A 770 -9.03 18.40 6.41
CA ALA A 770 -9.76 17.79 5.31
C ALA A 770 -10.56 18.83 4.51
N GLN A 771 -10.82 18.49 3.25
CA GLN A 771 -11.53 19.35 2.30
C GLN A 771 -12.89 18.75 1.91
N ALA A 772 -13.96 19.54 1.97
CA ALA A 772 -15.27 19.15 1.46
C ALA A 772 -15.82 20.23 0.53
N VAL A 773 -15.71 19.98 -0.77
CA VAL A 773 -16.40 20.76 -1.80
C VAL A 773 -17.83 20.24 -1.90
N LEU A 774 -18.72 20.86 -1.12
CA LEU A 774 -20.13 20.46 -1.04
C LEU A 774 -20.89 20.82 -2.31
N ALA A 775 -20.48 21.87 -3.02
CA ALA A 775 -21.05 22.22 -4.31
C ALA A 775 -19.97 22.71 -5.27
N HIS A 776 -19.66 21.89 -6.27
CA HIS A 776 -18.77 22.21 -7.38
C HIS A 776 -19.54 22.79 -8.58
N ASP A 777 -19.08 23.90 -9.16
CA ASP A 777 -19.72 24.60 -10.31
C ASP A 777 -21.20 24.97 -10.08
N ALA A 778 -22.14 24.23 -10.67
CA ALA A 778 -23.59 24.46 -10.54
C ALA A 778 -24.28 23.43 -9.63
N ALA A 779 -23.50 22.65 -8.87
CA ALA A 779 -24.02 21.63 -7.97
C ALA A 779 -24.81 22.21 -6.78
N SER A 780 -25.58 21.34 -6.14
CA SER A 780 -26.38 21.69 -4.95
C SER A 780 -26.20 20.65 -3.84
N PHE A 781 -26.11 21.12 -2.60
CA PHE A 781 -25.97 20.27 -1.41
C PHE A 781 -27.02 20.62 -0.36
N THR A 782 -27.88 19.66 -0.04
CA THR A 782 -28.92 19.80 0.98
C THR A 782 -28.71 18.81 2.09
N VAL A 783 -28.61 19.30 3.33
CA VAL A 783 -28.69 18.47 4.54
C VAL A 783 -30.17 18.33 4.90
N PRO A 784 -30.76 17.12 4.78
CA PRO A 784 -32.20 16.95 5.00
C PRO A 784 -32.55 16.91 6.50
N SER A 785 -33.85 17.01 6.79
CA SER A 785 -34.37 16.97 8.16
C SER A 785 -33.90 15.73 8.93
N GLY A 786 -33.55 15.90 10.20
CA GLY A 786 -33.04 14.84 11.08
C GLY A 786 -31.58 14.46 10.83
N ARG A 787 -30.86 15.15 9.93
CA ARG A 787 -29.45 14.89 9.64
C ARG A 787 -28.53 16.01 10.11
N VAL A 788 -27.24 15.69 10.15
CA VAL A 788 -26.20 16.56 10.70
C VAL A 788 -25.08 16.78 9.67
N LEU A 789 -24.72 18.04 9.47
CA LEU A 789 -23.41 18.44 8.94
C LEU A 789 -22.59 19.01 10.10
N GLN A 790 -21.50 18.35 10.45
CA GLN A 790 -20.54 18.81 11.46
C GLN A 790 -19.24 19.25 10.79
N ILE A 791 -18.76 20.42 11.16
CA ILE A 791 -17.50 20.99 10.69
C ILE A 791 -16.67 21.37 11.92
N ASP A 792 -15.52 20.71 12.05
CA ASP A 792 -14.55 21.00 13.11
C ASP A 792 -13.49 21.99 12.61
N GLY A 793 -12.96 22.81 13.52
CA GLY A 793 -11.95 23.80 13.19
C GLY A 793 -10.69 23.19 12.58
N GLY A 794 -10.29 23.71 11.42
CA GLY A 794 -9.18 23.20 10.61
C GLY A 794 -9.64 22.73 9.23
N ALA A 795 -10.89 22.29 9.14
CA ALA A 795 -11.47 21.80 7.89
C ALA A 795 -11.76 22.94 6.90
N GLU A 796 -11.63 22.62 5.63
CA GLU A 796 -11.93 23.49 4.50
C GLU A 796 -13.23 23.01 3.83
N VAL A 797 -14.34 23.70 4.09
CA VAL A 797 -15.67 23.30 3.59
C VAL A 797 -16.29 24.41 2.75
N GLY A 798 -16.99 24.04 1.67
CA GLY A 798 -17.92 24.94 1.00
C GLY A 798 -18.00 24.73 -0.50
N PHE A 799 -17.69 25.78 -1.25
CA PHE A 799 -17.92 25.87 -2.69
C PHE A 799 -16.61 25.92 -3.46
N ASP A 800 -16.59 25.31 -4.65
CA ASP A 800 -15.50 25.45 -5.61
C ASP A 800 -16.02 25.31 -7.04
N GLY A 801 -15.22 25.60 -8.06
CA GLY A 801 -15.64 25.51 -9.46
C GLY A 801 -14.71 26.26 -10.41
N VAL A 802 -14.77 25.88 -11.69
CA VAL A 802 -14.06 26.55 -12.79
C VAL A 802 -14.98 27.48 -13.57
N ALA A 803 -16.30 27.30 -13.47
CA ALA A 803 -17.30 28.09 -14.15
C ALA A 803 -18.18 28.84 -13.15
N ASN A 804 -18.60 30.07 -13.51
CA ASN A 804 -19.50 30.96 -12.73
C ASN A 804 -20.94 30.40 -12.57
N GLY A 805 -21.08 29.12 -12.23
CA GLY A 805 -22.32 28.43 -11.93
C GLY A 805 -22.91 28.90 -10.59
N ALA A 806 -24.22 28.70 -10.47
CA ALA A 806 -24.96 28.96 -9.24
C ALA A 806 -24.85 27.74 -8.32
N ALA A 807 -23.84 27.74 -7.45
CA ALA A 807 -23.62 26.68 -6.48
C ALA A 807 -24.46 26.93 -5.22
N SER A 808 -25.09 25.90 -4.66
CA SER A 808 -25.96 26.08 -3.47
C SER A 808 -25.71 25.07 -2.36
N ILE A 809 -25.75 25.56 -1.11
CA ILE A 809 -25.74 24.74 0.12
C ILE A 809 -26.97 25.12 0.94
N THR A 810 -27.76 24.12 1.33
CA THR A 810 -29.00 24.28 2.10
C THR A 810 -28.99 23.39 3.34
N ILE A 811 -29.20 23.99 4.51
CA ILE A 811 -29.51 23.27 5.75
C ILE A 811 -31.03 23.30 5.91
N ALA A 812 -31.71 22.18 5.65
CA ALA A 812 -33.17 22.14 5.66
C ALA A 812 -33.76 22.33 7.07
N ALA A 813 -35.04 22.69 7.14
CA ALA A 813 -35.77 22.71 8.41
C ALA A 813 -35.69 21.33 9.09
N GLY A 814 -35.35 21.32 10.39
CA GLY A 814 -35.14 20.09 11.16
C GLY A 814 -33.76 19.42 10.98
N ALA A 815 -32.89 19.94 10.10
CA ALA A 815 -31.48 19.55 10.03
C ALA A 815 -30.62 20.31 11.05
N THR A 816 -29.40 19.86 11.30
CA THR A 816 -28.43 20.55 12.17
C THR A 816 -27.11 20.83 11.46
N LEU A 817 -26.66 22.08 11.50
CA LEU A 817 -25.27 22.46 11.21
C LEU A 817 -24.52 22.64 12.53
N LYS A 818 -23.49 21.83 12.78
CA LYS A 818 -22.62 21.93 13.96
C LYS A 818 -21.28 22.53 13.57
N LEU A 819 -20.91 23.63 14.21
CA LEU A 819 -19.61 24.27 14.04
C LEU A 819 -18.80 24.12 15.33
N ARG A 820 -17.78 23.27 15.31
CA ARG A 820 -16.94 23.01 16.48
C ARG A 820 -15.59 23.72 16.37
N PRO A 821 -15.12 24.44 17.40
CA PRO A 821 -13.77 24.98 17.39
C PRO A 821 -12.73 23.85 17.37
N GLY A 822 -11.64 24.09 16.67
CA GLY A 822 -10.43 23.27 16.74
C GLY A 822 -9.26 24.04 17.33
N MET A 823 -8.13 23.38 17.50
CA MET A 823 -6.91 24.00 18.03
C MET A 823 -5.67 23.29 17.53
N VAL A 824 -4.63 24.05 17.20
CA VAL A 824 -3.29 23.50 16.98
C VAL A 824 -2.45 23.73 18.24
N LEU A 825 -1.95 22.64 18.81
CA LEU A 825 -1.11 22.62 20.01
C LEU A 825 0.29 22.10 19.68
N PRO A 826 1.34 22.93 19.76
CA PRO A 826 2.71 22.46 19.58
C PRO A 826 3.17 21.62 20.78
N PHE A 827 3.93 20.56 20.52
CA PHE A 827 4.45 19.64 21.52
C PHE A 827 5.86 19.16 21.18
N ALA A 828 6.63 18.77 22.20
CA ALA A 828 7.82 17.93 22.04
C ALA A 828 7.44 16.47 22.26
N GLY A 829 7.68 15.65 21.25
CA GLY A 829 7.47 14.21 21.31
C GLY A 829 8.52 13.52 22.17
N ARG A 830 8.16 12.38 22.77
CA ARG A 830 9.09 11.56 23.53
C ARG A 830 9.64 10.42 22.68
N GLN A 831 10.93 10.15 22.85
CA GLN A 831 11.56 8.92 22.39
C GLN A 831 11.56 7.88 23.51
N ILE A 832 11.18 6.65 23.17
CA ILE A 832 11.36 5.50 24.07
C ILE A 832 12.55 4.69 23.53
N PRO A 833 13.58 4.44 24.37
CA PRO A 833 14.65 3.51 24.01
C PRO A 833 14.04 2.14 23.71
N VAL A 834 14.31 1.60 22.53
CA VAL A 834 13.84 0.25 22.19
C VAL A 834 15.05 -0.68 22.25
N PRO A 835 15.13 -1.60 23.23
CA PRO A 835 16.35 -2.36 23.51
C PRO A 835 16.89 -3.24 22.37
N SER A 836 16.13 -3.46 21.30
CA SER A 836 16.43 -4.39 20.19
C SER A 836 16.74 -3.72 18.85
N ILE A 837 16.50 -2.41 18.71
CA ILE A 837 16.90 -1.60 17.55
C ILE A 837 18.02 -0.70 18.05
N TRP A 838 19.06 -0.48 17.24
CA TRP A 838 20.13 0.47 17.53
C TRP A 838 19.60 1.93 17.46
N GLY A 839 18.61 2.29 18.29
CA GLY A 839 17.88 3.56 18.24
C GLY A 839 16.72 3.68 19.25
N SER A 840 16.02 4.80 19.19
CA SER A 840 14.85 5.11 20.04
C SER A 840 13.61 5.29 19.17
N ALA A 841 12.52 4.59 19.48
CA ALA A 841 11.30 4.74 18.71
C ALA A 841 10.56 6.03 19.07
N ARG A 842 10.03 6.70 18.05
CA ARG A 842 9.15 7.85 18.22
C ARG A 842 7.79 7.36 18.72
N VAL A 843 7.26 8.06 19.71
CA VAL A 843 5.91 7.83 20.24
C VAL A 843 5.03 8.97 19.77
N THR A 844 3.98 8.65 19.03
CA THR A 844 2.99 9.64 18.59
C THR A 844 1.63 9.36 19.20
N PHE A 845 0.82 10.41 19.33
CA PHE A 845 -0.53 10.28 19.82
C PHE A 845 -1.45 9.55 18.83
N ARG A 846 -2.38 8.76 19.35
CA ARG A 846 -3.39 8.09 18.53
C ARG A 846 -4.46 9.11 18.09
N ILE A 847 -4.64 9.27 16.79
CA ILE A 847 -5.76 10.03 16.22
C ILE A 847 -7.09 9.41 16.69
N GLY A 848 -8.05 10.26 17.04
CA GLY A 848 -9.34 9.91 17.63
C GLY A 848 -9.30 9.65 19.13
N SER A 849 -8.11 9.57 19.75
CA SER A 849 -8.02 9.38 21.20
C SER A 849 -8.14 10.70 21.96
N THR A 850 -8.54 10.60 23.23
CA THR A 850 -8.54 11.74 24.14
C THR A 850 -7.14 12.00 24.66
N VAL A 851 -6.74 13.26 24.63
CA VAL A 851 -5.57 13.80 25.33
C VAL A 851 -6.00 14.66 26.50
N THR A 852 -5.28 14.55 27.61
CA THR A 852 -5.51 15.29 28.84
C THR A 852 -4.25 16.04 29.25
N GLY A 853 -4.37 17.34 29.51
CA GLY A 853 -3.33 18.14 30.13
C GLY A 853 -3.24 17.84 31.63
N LEU A 854 -2.10 17.34 32.08
CA LEU A 854 -1.96 16.88 33.47
C LEU A 854 -1.96 18.04 34.48
N THR A 855 -1.68 19.27 34.05
CA THR A 855 -1.68 20.45 34.94
C THR A 855 -3.00 21.19 34.86
N SER A 856 -3.50 21.43 33.65
CA SER A 856 -4.74 22.18 33.43
C SER A 856 -6.00 21.37 33.65
N GLY A 857 -5.92 20.03 33.55
CA GLY A 857 -7.09 19.16 33.46
C GLY A 857 -7.87 19.30 32.14
N ALA A 858 -7.36 20.08 31.18
CA ALA A 858 -7.99 20.25 29.89
C ALA A 858 -8.02 18.92 29.12
N THR A 859 -9.11 18.66 28.41
CA THR A 859 -9.26 17.47 27.57
C THR A 859 -9.56 17.87 26.13
N ALA A 860 -9.12 17.06 25.17
CA ALA A 860 -9.45 17.21 23.77
C ALA A 860 -9.37 15.88 23.03
N THR A 861 -10.08 15.76 21.92
CA THR A 861 -9.90 14.68 20.95
C THR A 861 -8.75 15.03 20.01
N ILE A 862 -7.82 14.11 19.78
CA ILE A 862 -6.74 14.30 18.81
C ILE A 862 -7.32 14.07 17.41
N LEU A 863 -7.41 15.13 16.60
CA LEU A 863 -7.89 15.06 15.22
C LEU A 863 -6.75 14.74 14.25
N ASP A 864 -5.53 15.18 14.55
CA ASP A 864 -4.34 14.92 13.74
C ASP A 864 -3.03 15.14 14.50
N VAL A 865 -1.94 14.65 13.92
CA VAL A 865 -0.56 14.91 14.35
C VAL A 865 0.26 15.36 13.15
N LEU A 866 0.68 16.63 13.16
CA LEU A 866 1.47 17.24 12.11
C LEU A 866 2.94 17.37 12.56
N ASN A 867 3.87 17.20 11.62
CA ASN A 867 5.30 17.41 11.81
C ASN A 867 5.84 16.70 13.06
N ASP A 868 5.60 15.38 13.19
CA ASP A 868 5.94 14.53 14.35
C ASP A 868 7.47 14.34 14.56
N THR A 869 8.15 15.47 14.65
CA THR A 869 9.54 15.63 15.00
C THR A 869 9.60 15.89 16.50
N LEU A 870 10.67 15.40 17.13
CA LEU A 870 10.80 15.41 18.59
C LEU A 870 10.75 16.81 19.19
N ASP A 871 11.11 17.83 18.41
CA ASP A 871 11.24 19.20 18.90
C ASP A 871 10.15 20.15 18.36
N ASN A 872 9.33 19.73 17.39
CA ASN A 872 8.41 20.63 16.66
C ASN A 872 7.07 19.99 16.23
N GLY A 873 6.61 18.95 16.95
CA GLY A 873 5.31 18.33 16.75
C GLY A 873 4.14 19.30 16.93
N ARG A 874 3.05 19.09 16.20
CA ARG A 874 1.78 19.82 16.39
C ARG A 874 0.60 18.85 16.44
N LEU A 875 -0.22 18.96 17.46
CA LEU A 875 -1.50 18.25 17.55
C LEU A 875 -2.60 19.14 17.00
N VAL A 876 -3.43 18.61 16.11
CA VAL A 876 -4.72 19.21 15.77
C VAL A 876 -5.75 18.60 16.70
N LEU A 877 -6.46 19.43 17.44
CA LEU A 877 -7.34 19.04 18.54
C LEU A 877 -8.77 19.53 18.28
N GLY A 878 -9.74 18.69 18.66
CA GLY A 878 -11.18 18.95 18.62
C GLY A 878 -11.84 18.61 19.96
N ASP A 879 -13.14 18.84 20.08
CA ASP A 879 -13.93 18.57 21.29
C ASP A 879 -13.29 19.11 22.59
N ILE A 880 -12.71 20.31 22.48
CA ILE A 880 -11.83 20.85 23.52
C ILE A 880 -12.66 21.29 24.73
N THR A 881 -12.30 20.78 25.90
CA THR A 881 -12.83 21.22 27.20
C THR A 881 -11.69 21.78 28.05
N GLY A 882 -11.84 23.02 28.51
CA GLY A 882 -10.81 23.72 29.30
C GLY A 882 -9.79 24.45 28.42
N SER A 883 -8.58 24.67 28.94
CA SER A 883 -7.50 25.36 28.22
C SER A 883 -6.15 24.77 28.61
N PHE A 884 -5.38 24.33 27.61
CA PHE A 884 -4.03 23.81 27.82
C PHE A 884 -3.07 24.96 28.18
N VAL A 885 -2.08 24.67 29.02
CA VAL A 885 -1.07 25.64 29.49
C VAL A 885 0.32 25.27 28.96
N ALA A 886 1.12 26.29 28.65
CA ALA A 886 2.50 26.07 28.18
C ALA A 886 3.33 25.35 29.24
N GLY A 887 4.16 24.38 28.80
CA GLY A 887 5.01 23.57 29.68
C GLY A 887 4.33 22.36 30.32
N GLU A 888 3.02 22.15 30.12
CA GLU A 888 2.35 20.98 30.74
C GLU A 888 2.60 19.67 30.01
N THR A 889 2.60 18.58 30.77
CA THR A 889 2.66 17.22 30.22
C THR A 889 1.29 16.78 29.74
N LEU A 890 1.26 16.15 28.57
CA LEU A 890 0.07 15.55 27.97
C LEU A 890 0.04 14.04 28.21
N ASN A 891 -1.13 13.52 28.59
CA ASN A 891 -1.41 12.10 28.73
C ASN A 891 -2.52 11.69 27.76
N GLY A 892 -2.33 10.60 27.02
CA GLY A 892 -3.29 10.12 26.02
C GLY A 892 -2.89 8.76 25.48
N ALA A 893 -3.74 8.14 24.66
CA ALA A 893 -3.33 6.90 23.99
C ALA A 893 -2.26 7.23 22.93
N ALA A 894 -1.21 6.40 22.87
CA ALA A 894 -0.15 6.58 21.89
C ALA A 894 0.13 5.31 21.10
N ILE A 895 0.73 5.54 19.95
CA ILE A 895 1.23 4.51 19.06
C ILE A 895 2.74 4.69 18.98
N CYS A 896 3.45 3.64 19.34
CA CYS A 896 4.83 3.44 18.92
C CYS A 896 4.81 2.51 17.72
N ALA A 897 5.82 2.60 16.85
CA ALA A 897 5.79 2.04 15.50
C ALA A 897 5.61 0.50 15.37
N TRP A 898 5.43 -0.22 16.48
CA TRP A 898 5.14 -1.66 16.51
C TRP A 898 4.04 -2.05 17.52
N LYS A 899 3.52 -1.11 18.32
CA LYS A 899 2.64 -1.42 19.46
C LYS A 899 1.78 -0.24 19.86
N GLU A 900 0.50 -0.50 20.13
CA GLU A 900 -0.33 0.42 20.90
C GLU A 900 0.18 0.49 22.33
N LEU A 901 0.57 1.67 22.77
CA LEU A 901 0.97 1.89 24.15
C LEU A 901 -0.29 2.32 24.93
N PRO A 902 -0.56 1.73 26.10
CA PRO A 902 -1.58 2.26 27.00
C PRO A 902 -1.23 3.72 27.36
N ALA A 903 -2.20 4.46 27.88
CA ALA A 903 -2.01 5.86 28.24
C ALA A 903 -0.76 6.04 29.13
N GLN A 904 0.19 6.84 28.66
CA GLN A 904 1.45 7.15 29.35
C GLN A 904 1.74 8.65 29.24
N ASN A 905 2.65 9.16 30.06
CA ASN A 905 3.15 10.53 29.93
C ASN A 905 4.03 10.62 28.66
N ILE A 906 3.43 11.06 27.55
CA ILE A 906 3.97 10.89 26.19
C ILE A 906 4.60 12.18 25.63
N ALA A 907 4.15 13.36 26.04
CA ALA A 907 4.64 14.61 25.48
C ALA A 907 4.58 15.78 26.47
N THR A 908 5.37 16.82 26.21
CA THR A 908 5.30 18.11 26.92
C THR A 908 4.94 19.22 25.94
N VAL A 909 3.99 20.08 26.32
CA VAL A 909 3.62 21.29 25.56
C VAL A 909 4.81 22.26 25.60
N THR A 910 5.46 22.53 24.48
CA THR A 910 6.82 23.09 24.47
C THR A 910 6.90 24.59 24.72
N ALA A 911 6.06 25.43 24.10
CA ALA A 911 6.22 26.88 24.29
C ALA A 911 5.08 27.82 23.80
N ALA A 912 4.15 27.41 22.93
CA ALA A 912 3.29 28.39 22.25
C ALA A 912 1.85 28.48 22.78
N THR A 913 1.30 29.69 22.73
CA THR A 913 -0.14 29.94 22.82
C THR A 913 -0.86 29.07 21.78
N PRO A 914 -1.86 28.27 22.19
CA PRO A 914 -2.59 27.43 21.25
C PRO A 914 -3.23 28.27 20.14
N VAL A 915 -3.13 27.79 18.88
CA VAL A 915 -3.76 28.48 17.74
C VAL A 915 -5.18 27.95 17.60
N LYS A 916 -6.17 28.78 17.89
CA LYS A 916 -7.57 28.42 17.68
C LYS A 916 -7.88 28.31 16.19
N LEU A 917 -8.49 27.20 15.81
CA LEU A 917 -9.01 26.99 14.46
C LEU A 917 -10.52 27.22 14.50
N VAL A 918 -10.98 28.17 13.69
CA VAL A 918 -12.41 28.46 13.56
C VAL A 918 -12.92 27.72 12.33
N PRO A 919 -13.99 26.91 12.44
CA PRO A 919 -14.61 26.25 11.30
C PRO A 919 -15.20 27.31 10.36
N LYS A 920 -15.12 27.08 9.05
CA LYS A 920 -15.60 28.02 8.02
C LYS A 920 -16.30 27.28 6.89
N ILE A 921 -17.31 27.94 6.31
CA ILE A 921 -17.91 27.56 5.04
C ILE A 921 -17.61 28.70 4.05
N GLY A 922 -16.94 28.40 2.94
CA GLY A 922 -16.53 29.46 2.01
C GLY A 922 -16.13 28.94 0.63
N LYS A 923 -15.54 29.83 -0.17
CA LYS A 923 -14.90 29.45 -1.43
C LYS A 923 -13.51 28.92 -1.13
N LEU A 924 -13.19 27.71 -1.59
CA LEU A 924 -11.93 27.05 -1.22
C LEU A 924 -10.76 27.54 -2.08
N ALA A 925 -10.90 27.62 -3.41
CA ALA A 925 -9.81 28.03 -4.34
C ALA A 925 -8.46 27.30 -4.13
N THR A 926 -8.47 26.21 -3.36
CA THR A 926 -7.37 25.32 -2.97
C THR A 926 -7.65 23.88 -3.42
N GLY A 927 -8.60 23.71 -4.36
CA GLY A 927 -9.15 22.43 -4.81
C GLY A 927 -9.18 22.29 -6.34
N PRO A 928 -10.08 21.46 -6.90
CA PRO A 928 -10.16 21.19 -8.35
C PRO A 928 -10.59 22.37 -9.20
N GLY A 929 -11.11 23.44 -8.58
CA GLY A 929 -11.56 24.64 -9.26
C GLY A 929 -10.69 25.87 -8.97
N THR A 930 -11.17 27.00 -9.45
CA THR A 930 -10.59 28.33 -9.22
C THR A 930 -11.39 29.13 -8.17
N GLY A 931 -12.38 28.51 -7.53
CA GLY A 931 -13.37 29.20 -6.69
C GLY A 931 -14.34 30.10 -7.46
N ALA A 932 -14.38 29.99 -8.80
CA ALA A 932 -15.14 30.85 -9.69
C ALA A 932 -16.62 30.47 -9.73
N VAL A 933 -17.34 30.56 -8.60
CA VAL A 933 -18.77 30.23 -8.49
C VAL A 933 -19.58 31.38 -7.90
N THR A 934 -20.89 31.37 -8.10
CA THR A 934 -21.85 32.24 -7.41
C THR A 934 -22.48 31.47 -6.25
N PRO A 935 -21.96 31.59 -5.01
CA PRO A 935 -22.40 30.77 -3.90
C PRO A 935 -23.73 31.27 -3.31
N THR A 936 -24.62 30.34 -3.01
CA THR A 936 -25.83 30.59 -2.20
C THR A 936 -25.82 29.66 -0.99
N PHE A 937 -25.91 30.22 0.21
CA PHE A 937 -26.03 29.45 1.44
C PHE A 937 -27.36 29.77 2.13
N THR A 938 -28.16 28.74 2.41
CA THR A 938 -29.46 28.87 3.09
C THR A 938 -29.48 28.00 4.34
N CYS A 939 -29.86 28.56 5.49
CA CYS A 939 -30.04 27.79 6.72
C CYS A 939 -31.46 27.98 7.26
N GLY A 940 -32.28 26.93 7.12
CA GLY A 940 -33.60 26.81 7.75
C GLY A 940 -33.62 25.87 8.96
N GLY A 941 -32.49 25.20 9.25
CA GLY A 941 -32.34 24.26 10.36
C GLY A 941 -31.73 24.86 11.63
N THR A 942 -31.29 24.00 12.54
CA THR A 942 -30.61 24.38 13.77
C THR A 942 -29.14 24.66 13.52
N LEU A 943 -28.65 25.78 14.05
CA LEU A 943 -27.23 26.13 14.08
C LEU A 943 -26.68 25.88 15.50
N ASP A 944 -25.81 24.89 15.65
CA ASP A 944 -25.11 24.59 16.91
C ASP A 944 -23.72 25.23 16.89
N LEU A 945 -23.56 26.30 17.65
CA LEU A 945 -22.32 27.08 17.82
C LEU A 945 -21.63 26.79 19.16
N THR A 946 -22.00 25.70 19.83
CA THR A 946 -21.50 25.40 21.18
C THR A 946 -19.97 25.26 21.16
N GLY A 947 -19.30 26.09 21.96
CA GLY A 947 -17.84 26.13 22.10
C GLY A 947 -17.17 27.27 21.32
N LEU A 948 -17.87 27.94 20.40
CA LEU A 948 -17.33 29.12 19.72
C LEU A 948 -17.31 30.34 20.66
N PRO A 949 -16.32 31.24 20.54
CA PRO A 949 -16.28 32.48 21.32
C PRO A 949 -17.55 33.32 21.08
N VAL A 950 -18.13 33.90 22.12
CA VAL A 950 -19.25 34.83 21.96
C VAL A 950 -18.82 36.02 21.09
N GLY A 951 -19.49 36.22 19.96
CA GLY A 951 -19.19 37.34 19.06
C GLY A 951 -19.85 37.21 17.69
N THR A 952 -19.53 38.14 16.80
CA THR A 952 -19.90 38.05 15.38
C THR A 952 -18.94 37.10 14.67
N HIS A 953 -19.47 36.04 14.07
CA HIS A 953 -18.73 35.13 13.21
C HIS A 953 -19.06 35.48 11.76
N THR A 954 -18.04 35.79 10.98
CA THR A 954 -18.14 36.11 9.54
C THR A 954 -17.76 34.90 8.72
#